data_AF-A0A662X4R8-F1
#
_entry.id   AF-A0A662X4R8-F1
#
_cell.length_a   1.000
_cell.length_b   1.000
_cell.length_c   1.000
_cell.angle_alpha   90.00
_cell.angle_beta   90.00
_cell.angle_gamma   90.00
#
_symmetry.space_group_name_H-M   'P 1'
#
loop_
_entity.id
_entity.type
_entity.pdbx_description
1 polymer ?
#
loop_
_entity_poly.entity_id
_entity_poly.type
_entity_poly.pdbx_seq_one_letter_code
_entity_poly.pdbx_strand_id
1 'polypeptide(L)'
;MAHRNLLSIWLAAALLSLASSPATGLQVGTDCTQPRVRKSWDAYSTAEKALYVEAVGLAMDQGFFQKFVQVHVDTTSGLEAHQTCVFMLWHRMLLLGYENMLRSLGTKYQCVTVPFWDHLSGTARRASGNCTSLQACSSIIGDLGGTTTGYSKSLLIYGVTIPYTSRSLCINQGPLYHFCGNNTGCAHCVLRTRSSYLTATAYPTEASFGSVYQQMFTYNDSGSFSNAVERGLHNTIHNALGGVMAYLQAPADPVFYSHHALVDLLQTIYLKCQNGAENVFLSATAKSSDSRFWTSCARRDTGTFSASDNITMRATAFDGSTFVKVWQDPKNILYPFFKDLPTTYAAYVDAKDLGNYSYTYEFSGGLANMYQNCRASNTISSSSLLAESSESNGNSEANRRNDKDDSLAPTVEAGTASDDTMRRWNIALFESARIVGYEEWAAREQMEMITCQHQADCLGGVEDYSDIYRANFGIEGHLRCYSIVQDLASGKRVIGIPKWKDITSRFLPCPPSSASLKLSRLPLSSTNPKLTMASMLRRAIWLLAVLSLLNPSVNGQQVGTACSDPRVRKSWDAYTDTEKALYIEAVGLAMDQGFYQKFVQIHVETASGLEAHQTCVFIYWHRMLLLGFENMLRSLGTKYQCLTVPYWDHLSATARQASSNCSSIETCSPIIADFGGTTTGLSKSLLVYGVTIPYTTKTICVNQGLAYHFCGNNTGCAHCVLRTRNRYLTTTLYPTEASFGSVYQQMFSYNDSASFSTAIERGIHSALLLTTTAFYYAFHTNFLIVTLRLDHYDTDTVHNAMGGVMAYLQAPIDPVFYSHHAALDLLQTIYLKCQNGGESIFLSAASKASDPRFWTSCARRDTGNFSASDNITMRATAFDGSTFVNVWQNPKNILYPFFKDLPTAYADYVDAKDLGNYSYTYEFSGGLANMYQNCIASNTISSATLLADGQQMSNANYLGNGGKRSREPLRPTVDAGTTHDDTMRLWNIALFESARIVGYEEWAAREQMEMITCQHHADCLGGVEDYSDIYRANFGIEGHPRCYSIVQDLASGKRMIGIPNWKAITSRFLPCPAQTGVKALAFA
;
A
#
# COMPACT_ATOMS: atom_id res chain seq x y z
N MET A 1 -67.45 -57.53 6.47
CA MET A 1 -66.39 -57.59 5.44
C MET A 1 -66.20 -56.19 4.83
N ALA A 2 -65.79 -55.20 5.63
CA ALA A 2 -65.72 -53.79 5.20
C ALA A 2 -64.83 -52.95 6.15
N HIS A 3 -63.51 -53.13 6.12
CA HIS A 3 -62.55 -52.25 6.82
C HIS A 3 -61.15 -52.20 6.17
N ARG A 4 -60.99 -52.63 4.91
CA ARG A 4 -59.68 -52.68 4.21
C ARG A 4 -59.52 -51.72 3.03
N ASN A 5 -60.55 -50.96 2.64
CA ASN A 5 -60.56 -50.17 1.40
C ASN A 5 -60.46 -48.64 1.59
N LEU A 6 -60.11 -48.14 2.79
CA LEU A 6 -59.98 -46.70 3.05
C LEU A 6 -58.52 -46.20 3.19
N LEU A 7 -57.55 -47.07 3.48
CA LEU A 7 -56.13 -46.66 3.45
C LEU A 7 -55.53 -46.61 2.04
N SER A 8 -56.01 -47.47 1.12
CA SER A 8 -55.48 -47.55 -0.25
C SER A 8 -55.85 -46.37 -1.14
N ILE A 9 -56.91 -45.61 -0.81
CA ILE A 9 -57.35 -44.43 -1.58
C ILE A 9 -56.55 -43.19 -1.17
N TRP A 10 -56.17 -43.04 0.11
CA TRP A 10 -55.32 -41.93 0.57
C TRP A 10 -53.86 -42.06 0.13
N LEU A 11 -53.32 -43.28 0.02
CA LEU A 11 -51.99 -43.50 -0.56
C LEU A 11 -51.94 -43.26 -2.08
N ALA A 12 -53.02 -43.57 -2.82
CA ALA A 12 -53.08 -43.28 -4.26
C ALA A 12 -53.20 -41.77 -4.56
N ALA A 13 -53.96 -41.02 -3.75
CA ALA A 13 -54.10 -39.57 -3.91
C ALA A 13 -52.80 -38.79 -3.56
N ALA A 14 -51.93 -39.34 -2.71
CA ALA A 14 -50.63 -38.77 -2.40
C ALA A 14 -49.53 -39.12 -3.44
N LEU A 15 -49.77 -40.10 -4.32
CA LEU A 15 -48.83 -40.57 -5.35
C LEU A 15 -49.17 -40.11 -6.78
N LEU A 16 -50.32 -39.46 -7.00
CA LEU A 16 -50.70 -38.87 -8.30
C LEU A 16 -50.66 -37.34 -8.36
N SER A 17 -50.21 -36.65 -7.30
CA SER A 17 -50.11 -35.19 -7.23
C SER A 17 -48.68 -34.64 -7.47
N LEU A 18 -47.72 -35.51 -7.84
CA LEU A 18 -46.32 -35.15 -8.13
C LEU A 18 -45.94 -35.27 -9.61
N ALA A 19 -46.91 -35.42 -10.51
CA ALA A 19 -46.69 -35.41 -11.96
C ALA A 19 -47.41 -34.23 -12.62
N SER A 20 -46.70 -33.51 -13.50
CA SER A 20 -47.21 -32.45 -14.39
C SER A 20 -47.89 -31.23 -13.72
N SER A 21 -47.08 -30.39 -13.06
CA SER A 21 -47.21 -28.95 -13.35
C SER A 21 -46.52 -28.69 -14.69
N PRO A 22 -47.17 -28.07 -15.70
CA PRO A 22 -46.46 -27.55 -16.85
C PRO A 22 -45.66 -26.32 -16.39
N ALA A 23 -44.40 -26.54 -16.02
CA ALA A 23 -43.51 -25.47 -15.62
C ALA A 23 -43.34 -24.50 -16.79
N THR A 24 -43.88 -23.29 -16.63
CA THR A 24 -43.68 -22.17 -17.54
C THR A 24 -42.22 -21.72 -17.50
N GLY A 25 -41.35 -22.36 -18.29
CA GLY A 25 -40.04 -21.84 -18.66
C GLY A 25 -39.06 -21.49 -17.52
N LEU A 26 -39.17 -22.11 -16.33
CA LEU A 26 -38.21 -21.86 -15.25
C LEU A 26 -36.82 -22.39 -15.65
N GLN A 27 -35.81 -21.53 -15.59
CA GLN A 27 -34.41 -21.93 -15.71
C GLN A 27 -33.95 -22.63 -14.43
N VAL A 28 -33.14 -23.67 -14.57
CA VAL A 28 -32.70 -24.47 -13.42
C VAL A 28 -31.70 -23.67 -12.60
N GLY A 29 -32.10 -23.31 -11.37
CA GLY A 29 -31.21 -22.70 -10.38
C GLY A 29 -31.15 -21.16 -10.38
N THR A 30 -32.16 -20.48 -10.95
CA THR A 30 -32.25 -19.00 -10.96
C THR A 30 -33.16 -18.42 -9.86
N ASP A 31 -33.93 -19.25 -9.15
CA ASP A 31 -34.97 -18.83 -8.18
C ASP A 31 -34.43 -18.41 -6.79
N CYS A 32 -33.22 -17.85 -6.76
CA CYS A 32 -32.61 -17.31 -5.54
C CYS A 32 -32.70 -15.79 -5.56
N THR A 33 -33.04 -15.21 -4.41
CA THR A 33 -33.15 -13.76 -4.22
C THR A 33 -31.78 -13.05 -4.18
N GLN A 34 -30.69 -13.81 -4.30
CA GLN A 34 -29.30 -13.33 -4.25
C GLN A 34 -28.51 -13.96 -5.39
N PRO A 35 -27.52 -13.25 -5.96
CA PRO A 35 -26.63 -13.79 -6.99
C PRO A 35 -25.78 -14.95 -6.46
N ARG A 36 -25.19 -15.72 -7.38
CA ARG A 36 -24.30 -16.84 -7.05
C ARG A 36 -22.96 -16.30 -6.52
N VAL A 37 -22.67 -16.57 -5.25
CA VAL A 37 -21.37 -16.29 -4.62
C VAL A 37 -20.70 -17.59 -4.18
N ARG A 38 -19.48 -17.85 -4.68
CA ARG A 38 -18.65 -19.00 -4.29
C ARG A 38 -17.67 -18.60 -3.19
N LYS A 39 -17.73 -19.26 -2.03
CA LYS A 39 -16.87 -18.98 -0.86
C LYS A 39 -15.78 -20.04 -0.69
N SER A 40 -14.78 -19.75 0.13
CA SER A 40 -13.82 -20.75 0.60
C SER A 40 -14.53 -21.81 1.46
N TRP A 41 -14.12 -23.08 1.37
CA TRP A 41 -14.60 -24.14 2.28
C TRP A 41 -14.36 -23.81 3.75
N ASP A 42 -13.27 -23.12 4.08
CA ASP A 42 -12.97 -22.71 5.45
C ASP A 42 -13.89 -21.57 5.93
N ALA A 43 -14.57 -20.85 5.02
CA ALA A 43 -15.54 -19.79 5.32
C ALA A 43 -17.01 -20.28 5.38
N TYR A 44 -17.30 -21.50 4.90
CA TYR A 44 -18.64 -22.10 5.04
C TYR A 44 -18.96 -22.38 6.51
N SER A 45 -20.14 -21.92 6.96
CA SER A 45 -20.71 -22.31 8.25
C SER A 45 -20.98 -23.81 8.33
N THR A 46 -21.10 -24.36 9.54
CA THR A 46 -21.44 -25.78 9.76
C THR A 46 -22.73 -26.18 9.04
N ALA A 47 -23.70 -25.27 8.90
CA ALA A 47 -24.95 -25.52 8.19
C ALA A 47 -24.75 -25.58 6.66
N GLU A 48 -23.96 -24.67 6.09
CA GLU A 48 -23.60 -24.68 4.66
C GLU A 48 -22.77 -25.91 4.29
N LYS A 49 -21.78 -26.27 5.12
CA LYS A 49 -21.00 -27.52 4.98
C LYS A 49 -21.90 -28.75 5.00
N ALA A 50 -22.81 -28.85 5.96
CA ALA A 50 -23.76 -29.96 6.05
C ALA A 50 -24.70 -30.02 4.84
N LEU A 51 -25.25 -28.89 4.41
CA LEU A 51 -26.13 -28.81 3.24
C LEU A 51 -25.40 -29.19 1.94
N TYR A 52 -24.16 -28.75 1.76
CA TYR A 52 -23.34 -29.12 0.61
C TYR A 52 -22.98 -30.61 0.63
N VAL A 53 -22.52 -31.14 1.77
CA VAL A 53 -22.22 -32.58 1.93
C VAL A 53 -23.45 -33.44 1.64
N GLU A 54 -24.62 -33.04 2.13
CA GLU A 54 -25.89 -33.73 1.86
C GLU A 54 -26.25 -33.66 0.37
N ALA A 55 -26.10 -32.49 -0.27
CA ALA A 55 -26.35 -32.33 -1.71
C ALA A 55 -25.43 -33.23 -2.56
N VAL A 56 -24.15 -33.33 -2.20
CA VAL A 56 -23.18 -34.19 -2.89
C VAL A 56 -23.52 -35.68 -2.69
N GLY A 57 -23.89 -36.10 -1.47
CA GLY A 57 -24.35 -37.47 -1.20
C GLY A 57 -25.59 -37.81 -2.03
N LEU A 58 -26.59 -36.93 -2.04
CA LEU A 58 -27.81 -37.10 -2.84
C LEU A 58 -27.54 -37.10 -4.35
N ALA A 59 -26.61 -36.28 -4.84
CA ALA A 59 -26.17 -36.30 -6.24
C ALA A 59 -25.51 -37.61 -6.66
N MET A 60 -24.79 -38.27 -5.73
CA MET A 60 -24.21 -39.60 -5.94
C MET A 60 -25.26 -40.70 -5.88
N ASP A 61 -26.23 -40.62 -4.95
CA ASP A 61 -27.36 -41.57 -4.86
C ASP A 61 -28.25 -41.52 -6.11
N GLN A 62 -28.49 -40.33 -6.66
CA GLN A 62 -29.25 -40.14 -7.91
C GLN A 62 -28.42 -40.45 -9.18
N GLY A 63 -27.14 -40.78 -9.04
CA GLY A 63 -26.26 -41.15 -10.16
C GLY A 63 -25.77 -39.98 -11.03
N PHE A 64 -26.15 -38.73 -10.72
CA PHE A 64 -25.72 -37.56 -11.48
C PHE A 64 -24.21 -37.32 -11.35
N PHE A 65 -23.68 -37.43 -10.12
CA PHE A 65 -22.26 -37.16 -9.83
C PHE A 65 -21.33 -38.03 -10.69
N GLN A 66 -21.67 -39.31 -10.84
CA GLN A 66 -20.94 -40.31 -11.63
C GLN A 66 -20.91 -39.94 -13.12
N LYS A 67 -21.84 -39.12 -13.63
CA LYS A 67 -21.87 -38.65 -15.01
C LYS A 67 -20.93 -37.47 -15.26
N PHE A 68 -20.64 -36.63 -14.27
CA PHE A 68 -19.57 -35.64 -14.37
C PHE A 68 -18.19 -36.30 -14.46
N VAL A 69 -17.98 -37.40 -13.73
CA VAL A 69 -16.80 -38.26 -13.92
C VAL A 69 -16.75 -38.80 -15.35
N GLN A 70 -17.89 -39.20 -15.93
CA GLN A 70 -17.96 -39.68 -17.32
C GLN A 70 -17.56 -38.61 -18.34
N VAL A 71 -17.96 -37.35 -18.13
CA VAL A 71 -17.59 -36.22 -19.00
C VAL A 71 -16.08 -35.98 -19.02
N HIS A 72 -15.42 -36.07 -17.87
CA HIS A 72 -13.99 -35.82 -17.76
C HIS A 72 -13.11 -36.96 -18.31
N VAL A 73 -13.60 -38.21 -18.30
CA VAL A 73 -12.87 -39.39 -18.81
C VAL A 73 -13.21 -39.75 -20.26
N ASP A 74 -14.21 -39.13 -20.88
CA ASP A 74 -14.44 -39.25 -22.34
C ASP A 74 -13.20 -38.76 -23.08
N THR A 75 -12.71 -39.54 -24.05
CA THR A 75 -11.42 -39.26 -24.70
C THR A 75 -11.43 -37.93 -25.44
N THR A 76 -12.54 -37.52 -26.05
CA THR A 76 -12.61 -36.23 -26.77
C THR A 76 -12.65 -35.07 -25.78
N SER A 77 -13.51 -35.16 -24.77
CA SER A 77 -13.62 -34.14 -23.72
C SER A 77 -12.33 -33.98 -22.91
N GLY A 78 -11.70 -35.09 -22.48
CA GLY A 78 -10.45 -35.06 -21.71
C GLY A 78 -9.23 -34.53 -22.48
N LEU A 79 -9.19 -34.71 -23.80
CA LEU A 79 -8.14 -34.14 -24.67
C LEU A 79 -8.32 -32.62 -24.91
N GLU A 80 -9.55 -32.10 -24.89
CA GLU A 80 -9.76 -30.64 -24.83
C GLU A 80 -9.42 -30.09 -23.44
N ALA A 81 -9.83 -30.81 -22.38
CA ALA A 81 -9.73 -30.36 -20.99
C ALA A 81 -8.28 -30.15 -20.49
N HIS A 82 -7.30 -30.95 -20.94
CA HIS A 82 -5.94 -30.96 -20.37
C HIS A 82 -4.83 -30.85 -21.42
N GLN A 83 -3.76 -30.13 -21.07
CA GLN A 83 -2.58 -29.80 -21.87
C GLN A 83 -2.91 -28.93 -23.10
N THR A 84 -3.85 -28.00 -22.92
CA THR A 84 -4.33 -27.07 -23.95
C THR A 84 -4.49 -25.65 -23.41
N CYS A 85 -4.57 -24.67 -24.29
CA CYS A 85 -4.90 -23.28 -23.97
C CYS A 85 -6.34 -23.08 -23.48
N VAL A 86 -7.22 -24.07 -23.63
CA VAL A 86 -8.64 -23.99 -23.24
C VAL A 86 -8.96 -24.67 -21.90
N PHE A 87 -7.95 -25.23 -21.22
CA PHE A 87 -8.04 -25.90 -19.91
C PHE A 87 -8.95 -25.16 -18.92
N MET A 88 -8.70 -23.86 -18.69
CA MET A 88 -9.47 -23.03 -17.75
C MET A 88 -10.96 -22.95 -18.12
N LEU A 89 -11.24 -22.59 -19.38
CA LEU A 89 -12.59 -22.34 -19.89
C LEU A 89 -13.43 -23.62 -19.94
N TRP A 90 -12.80 -24.76 -20.25
CA TRP A 90 -13.46 -26.06 -20.22
C TRP A 90 -13.88 -26.44 -18.80
N HIS A 91 -12.99 -26.31 -17.80
CA HIS A 91 -13.33 -26.63 -16.42
C HIS A 91 -14.39 -25.68 -15.82
N ARG A 92 -14.40 -24.40 -16.20
CA ARG A 92 -15.44 -23.43 -15.82
C ARG A 92 -16.86 -23.89 -16.19
N MET A 93 -17.05 -24.38 -17.42
CA MET A 93 -18.35 -24.91 -17.87
C MET A 93 -18.75 -26.18 -17.08
N LEU A 94 -17.78 -27.02 -16.70
CA LEU A 94 -18.03 -28.24 -15.93
C LEU A 94 -18.54 -27.91 -14.51
N LEU A 95 -17.89 -26.92 -13.86
CA LEU A 95 -18.28 -26.43 -12.54
C LEU A 95 -19.70 -25.84 -12.53
N LEU A 96 -20.06 -25.07 -13.56
CA LEU A 96 -21.41 -24.50 -13.70
C LEU A 96 -22.50 -25.57 -13.86
N GLY A 97 -22.28 -26.56 -14.72
CA GLY A 97 -23.22 -27.67 -14.87
C GLY A 97 -23.36 -28.50 -13.58
N TYR A 98 -22.25 -28.69 -12.85
CA TYR A 98 -22.24 -29.38 -11.56
C TYR A 98 -23.00 -28.59 -10.48
N GLU A 99 -22.81 -27.28 -10.41
CA GLU A 99 -23.54 -26.39 -9.51
C GLU A 99 -25.05 -26.35 -9.83
N ASN A 100 -25.41 -26.25 -11.12
CA ASN A 100 -26.80 -26.33 -11.58
C ASN A 100 -27.46 -27.66 -11.18
N MET A 101 -26.72 -28.76 -11.28
CA MET A 101 -27.17 -30.08 -10.83
C MET A 101 -27.45 -30.09 -9.32
N LEU A 102 -26.52 -29.63 -8.46
CA LEU A 102 -26.74 -29.57 -7.01
C LEU A 102 -27.95 -28.70 -6.64
N ARG A 103 -28.12 -27.54 -7.30
CA ARG A 103 -29.25 -26.63 -7.10
C ARG A 103 -30.60 -27.24 -7.52
N SER A 104 -30.59 -28.21 -8.44
CA SER A 104 -31.81 -28.89 -8.93
C SER A 104 -32.36 -29.96 -7.98
N LEU A 105 -31.58 -30.43 -7.00
CA LEU A 105 -31.92 -31.57 -6.14
C LEU A 105 -33.13 -31.36 -5.21
N GLY A 106 -33.65 -30.13 -5.14
CA GLY A 106 -34.80 -29.75 -4.33
C GLY A 106 -34.70 -28.32 -3.81
N THR A 107 -35.82 -27.75 -3.37
CA THR A 107 -35.90 -26.33 -2.96
C THR A 107 -34.91 -25.94 -1.87
N LYS A 108 -34.58 -26.83 -0.92
CA LYS A 108 -33.56 -26.55 0.10
C LYS A 108 -32.13 -26.39 -0.45
N TYR A 109 -31.84 -26.93 -1.64
CA TYR A 109 -30.54 -26.83 -2.30
C TYR A 109 -30.48 -25.72 -3.36
N GLN A 110 -31.61 -25.07 -3.67
CA GLN A 110 -31.74 -24.20 -4.85
C GLN A 110 -30.72 -23.04 -4.90
N CYS A 111 -30.16 -22.65 -3.74
CA CYS A 111 -29.15 -21.59 -3.61
C CYS A 111 -27.74 -22.07 -3.27
N VAL A 112 -27.48 -23.39 -3.25
CA VAL A 112 -26.12 -23.95 -3.08
C VAL A 112 -25.19 -23.45 -4.19
N THR A 113 -23.94 -23.14 -3.82
CA THR A 113 -22.84 -22.84 -4.75
C THR A 113 -21.71 -23.85 -4.57
N VAL A 114 -20.75 -23.91 -5.49
CA VAL A 114 -19.55 -24.74 -5.30
C VAL A 114 -18.52 -23.97 -4.46
N PRO A 115 -18.13 -24.45 -3.27
CA PRO A 115 -17.06 -23.85 -2.49
C PRO A 115 -15.71 -24.12 -3.15
N PHE A 116 -14.77 -23.18 -3.07
CA PHE A 116 -13.38 -23.41 -3.47
C PHE A 116 -12.51 -23.83 -2.28
N TRP A 117 -11.40 -24.51 -2.56
CA TRP A 117 -10.41 -24.90 -1.56
C TRP A 117 -9.21 -23.96 -1.63
N ASP A 118 -9.05 -23.10 -0.62
CA ASP A 118 -7.92 -22.16 -0.56
C ASP A 118 -6.59 -22.87 -0.19
N HIS A 119 -5.73 -23.07 -1.19
CA HIS A 119 -4.40 -23.61 -0.99
C HIS A 119 -3.36 -22.59 -0.53
N LEU A 120 -3.59 -21.28 -0.72
CA LEU A 120 -2.67 -20.23 -0.26
C LEU A 120 -2.77 -20.11 1.26
N SER A 121 -3.99 -20.10 1.82
CA SER A 121 -4.18 -20.18 3.27
C SER A 121 -3.75 -21.55 3.82
N GLY A 122 -3.94 -22.64 3.06
CA GLY A 122 -3.40 -23.96 3.41
C GLY A 122 -1.88 -23.97 3.59
N THR A 123 -1.13 -23.39 2.64
CA THR A 123 0.34 -23.28 2.71
C THR A 123 0.80 -22.26 3.75
N ALA A 124 0.08 -21.15 3.93
CA ALA A 124 0.36 -20.17 4.99
C ALA A 124 0.27 -20.82 6.39
N ARG A 125 -0.80 -21.58 6.67
CA ARG A 125 -0.95 -22.34 7.92
C ARG A 125 0.18 -23.37 8.12
N ARG A 126 0.62 -24.05 7.05
CA ARG A 126 1.75 -25.00 7.10
C ARG A 126 3.05 -24.32 7.50
N ALA A 127 3.32 -23.16 6.90
CA ALA A 127 4.55 -22.40 7.09
C ALA A 127 4.62 -21.75 8.49
N SER A 128 3.52 -21.20 9.00
CA SER A 128 3.44 -20.68 10.38
C SER A 128 3.50 -21.77 11.47
N GLY A 129 3.55 -23.06 11.11
CA GLY A 129 3.58 -24.16 12.07
C GLY A 129 2.23 -24.55 12.68
N ASN A 130 1.11 -23.93 12.24
CA ASN A 130 -0.25 -24.23 12.73
C ASN A 130 -0.71 -25.65 12.35
N CYS A 131 -0.06 -26.27 11.36
CA CYS A 131 -0.31 -27.62 10.89
C CYS A 131 0.95 -28.19 10.22
N THR A 132 1.04 -29.52 10.12
CA THR A 132 2.28 -30.23 9.74
C THR A 132 2.26 -30.88 8.35
N SER A 133 1.09 -31.00 7.72
CA SER A 133 0.91 -31.78 6.47
C SER A 133 -0.29 -31.29 5.67
N LEU A 134 -0.36 -31.69 4.39
CA LEU A 134 -1.50 -31.38 3.50
C LEU A 134 -2.85 -31.75 4.14
N GLN A 135 -2.93 -32.90 4.82
CA GLN A 135 -4.14 -33.31 5.55
C GLN A 135 -4.44 -32.41 6.75
N ALA A 136 -3.45 -32.15 7.61
CA ALA A 136 -3.66 -31.36 8.84
C ALA A 136 -4.02 -29.89 8.54
N CYS A 137 -3.59 -29.36 7.39
CA CYS A 137 -3.83 -27.98 6.99
C CYS A 137 -5.14 -27.76 6.21
N SER A 138 -5.94 -28.82 5.96
CA SER A 138 -7.06 -28.78 4.99
C SER A 138 -8.32 -29.46 5.55
N SER A 139 -9.19 -28.67 6.19
CA SER A 139 -10.43 -29.15 6.83
C SER A 139 -11.32 -29.96 5.86
N ILE A 140 -11.41 -29.51 4.61
CA ILE A 140 -12.18 -30.11 3.51
C ILE A 140 -11.90 -31.60 3.28
N ILE A 141 -10.65 -32.06 3.49
CA ILE A 141 -10.31 -33.48 3.32
C ILE A 141 -11.06 -34.31 4.35
N GLY A 142 -11.10 -33.86 5.61
CA GLY A 142 -11.85 -34.46 6.70
C GLY A 142 -13.36 -34.39 6.47
N ASP A 143 -13.87 -33.18 6.23
CA ASP A 143 -15.31 -32.92 6.10
C ASP A 143 -15.93 -33.69 4.91
N LEU A 144 -15.20 -33.82 3.79
CA LEU A 144 -15.62 -34.61 2.61
C LEU A 144 -15.19 -36.10 2.71
N GLY A 145 -15.15 -36.68 3.92
CA GLY A 145 -15.02 -38.12 4.17
C GLY A 145 -13.71 -38.60 4.80
N GLY A 146 -12.69 -37.76 4.94
CA GLY A 146 -11.43 -38.13 5.58
C GLY A 146 -10.59 -39.15 4.81
N THR A 147 -9.72 -39.88 5.54
CA THR A 147 -8.65 -40.76 5.01
C THR A 147 -8.34 -41.99 5.88
N THR A 148 -9.15 -42.25 6.91
CA THR A 148 -8.86 -43.24 7.97
C THR A 148 -9.72 -44.49 7.91
N THR A 149 -11.03 -44.36 7.67
CA THR A 149 -12.00 -45.46 7.70
C THR A 149 -12.46 -45.82 6.30
N GLY A 150 -12.37 -47.10 5.94
CA GLY A 150 -12.65 -47.54 4.58
C GLY A 150 -12.39 -49.03 4.34
N TYR A 151 -12.64 -49.48 3.12
CA TYR A 151 -12.45 -50.86 2.68
C TYR A 151 -11.10 -51.07 2.01
N SER A 152 -10.52 -52.26 2.20
CA SER A 152 -9.34 -52.71 1.46
C SER A 152 -9.72 -53.23 0.07
N LYS A 153 -10.16 -52.31 -0.81
CA LYS A 153 -10.84 -52.58 -2.08
C LYS A 153 -10.32 -51.65 -3.18
N SER A 154 -9.90 -52.20 -4.32
CA SER A 154 -9.64 -51.44 -5.56
C SER A 154 -10.96 -51.06 -6.22
N LEU A 155 -11.00 -49.96 -6.98
CA LEU A 155 -12.18 -49.55 -7.74
C LEU A 155 -11.94 -49.57 -9.24
N LEU A 156 -12.88 -50.17 -9.97
CA LEU A 156 -13.02 -49.96 -11.41
C LEU A 156 -13.91 -48.72 -11.62
N ILE A 157 -13.38 -47.69 -12.27
CA ILE A 157 -14.10 -46.46 -12.61
C ILE A 157 -13.87 -46.18 -14.10
N TYR A 158 -14.93 -46.32 -14.90
CA TYR A 158 -14.94 -46.09 -16.35
C TYR A 158 -13.77 -46.78 -17.10
N GLY A 159 -13.59 -48.07 -16.83
CA GLY A 159 -12.58 -48.90 -17.49
C GLY A 159 -11.18 -48.85 -16.87
N VAL A 160 -10.90 -47.87 -16.00
CA VAL A 160 -9.62 -47.77 -15.29
C VAL A 160 -9.73 -48.39 -13.89
N THR A 161 -8.82 -49.30 -13.56
CA THR A 161 -8.73 -49.87 -12.20
C THR A 161 -7.78 -49.03 -11.36
N ILE A 162 -8.34 -48.35 -10.36
CA ILE A 162 -7.60 -47.59 -9.35
C ILE A 162 -7.28 -48.55 -8.19
N PRO A 163 -6.00 -48.87 -7.95
CA PRO A 163 -5.63 -49.92 -7.03
C PRO A 163 -5.73 -49.47 -5.57
N TYR A 164 -6.27 -50.37 -4.75
CA TYR A 164 -5.92 -50.41 -3.34
C TYR A 164 -4.45 -50.84 -3.20
N THR A 165 -3.71 -50.11 -2.38
CA THR A 165 -2.29 -50.34 -2.10
C THR A 165 -2.03 -50.16 -0.61
N SER A 166 -0.80 -50.34 -0.14
CA SER A 166 -0.41 -49.92 1.21
C SER A 166 -0.62 -48.42 1.44
N ARG A 167 -0.51 -47.58 0.39
CA ARG A 167 -0.67 -46.11 0.43
C ARG A 167 -2.10 -45.62 0.29
N SER A 168 -2.99 -46.38 -0.35
CA SER A 168 -4.39 -45.99 -0.64
C SER A 168 -5.43 -46.82 0.12
N LEU A 169 -6.63 -46.28 0.32
CA LEU A 169 -7.77 -46.94 0.98
C LEU A 169 -9.09 -46.44 0.37
N CYS A 170 -10.09 -47.33 0.27
CA CYS A 170 -11.41 -46.98 -0.25
C CYS A 170 -12.27 -46.39 0.88
N ILE A 171 -12.23 -45.07 1.03
CA ILE A 171 -12.85 -44.34 2.14
C ILE A 171 -14.38 -44.35 2.00
N ASN A 172 -15.07 -44.81 3.05
CA ASN A 172 -16.52 -45.09 3.04
C ASN A 172 -17.30 -44.18 4.01
N GLN A 173 -16.85 -42.94 4.18
CA GLN A 173 -17.38 -41.99 5.17
C GLN A 173 -17.89 -40.71 4.50
N GLY A 174 -18.82 -40.02 5.15
CA GLY A 174 -19.42 -38.79 4.64
C GLY A 174 -20.01 -39.00 3.23
N PRO A 175 -19.83 -38.04 2.29
CA PRO A 175 -20.41 -38.16 0.95
C PRO A 175 -19.84 -39.35 0.16
N LEU A 176 -18.60 -39.78 0.45
CA LEU A 176 -17.93 -40.85 -0.30
C LEU A 176 -18.62 -42.21 -0.18
N TYR A 177 -19.43 -42.43 0.88
CA TYR A 177 -20.25 -43.62 1.04
C TYR A 177 -21.32 -43.75 -0.05
N HIS A 178 -21.76 -42.65 -0.65
CA HIS A 178 -22.79 -42.64 -1.68
C HIS A 178 -22.21 -42.93 -3.08
N PHE A 179 -20.88 -42.89 -3.25
CA PHE A 179 -20.26 -43.11 -4.54
C PHE A 179 -20.36 -44.57 -4.97
N CYS A 180 -21.10 -44.83 -6.06
CA CYS A 180 -21.20 -46.17 -6.64
C CYS A 180 -20.12 -46.52 -7.68
N GLY A 181 -19.48 -45.53 -8.31
CA GLY A 181 -18.70 -45.76 -9.54
C GLY A 181 -19.61 -46.10 -10.74
N ASN A 182 -19.08 -46.82 -11.73
CA ASN A 182 -19.84 -47.28 -12.91
C ASN A 182 -20.05 -48.81 -12.94
N ASN A 183 -19.94 -49.47 -11.80
CA ASN A 183 -20.03 -50.92 -11.66
C ASN A 183 -21.48 -51.38 -11.33
N THR A 184 -21.73 -52.68 -11.44
CA THR A 184 -23.06 -53.29 -11.18
C THR A 184 -23.37 -53.49 -9.69
N GLY A 185 -22.45 -53.13 -8.78
CA GLY A 185 -22.61 -53.29 -7.34
C GLY A 185 -21.93 -52.15 -6.59
N CYS A 186 -22.73 -51.18 -6.17
CA CYS A 186 -22.31 -49.86 -5.68
C CYS A 186 -21.02 -49.91 -4.84
N ALA A 187 -20.02 -49.13 -5.24
CA ALA A 187 -18.71 -49.11 -4.60
C ALA A 187 -18.77 -48.81 -3.09
N HIS A 188 -19.64 -47.87 -2.69
CA HIS A 188 -19.79 -47.30 -1.34
C HIS A 188 -18.52 -46.71 -0.73
N CYS A 189 -17.59 -46.25 -1.59
CA CYS A 189 -16.35 -45.61 -1.20
C CYS A 189 -15.60 -44.98 -2.38
N VAL A 190 -14.60 -44.14 -2.08
CA VAL A 190 -13.66 -43.53 -3.05
C VAL A 190 -12.21 -43.78 -2.62
N LEU A 191 -11.29 -44.03 -3.57
CA LEU A 191 -9.87 -44.29 -3.30
C LEU A 191 -9.12 -42.98 -2.96
N ARG A 192 -8.74 -42.80 -1.70
CA ARG A 192 -7.83 -41.74 -1.25
C ARG A 192 -6.52 -42.29 -0.72
N THR A 193 -5.50 -41.44 -0.64
CA THR A 193 -4.28 -41.75 0.13
C THR A 193 -4.63 -41.85 1.62
N ARG A 194 -4.08 -42.86 2.30
CA ARG A 194 -4.35 -43.12 3.72
C ARG A 194 -3.76 -42.03 4.61
N SER A 195 -4.42 -41.80 5.75
CA SER A 195 -3.90 -40.90 6.79
C SER A 195 -2.44 -41.19 7.17
N SER A 196 -1.99 -42.45 7.19
CA SER A 196 -0.61 -42.83 7.54
C SER A 196 0.46 -42.34 6.54
N TYR A 197 0.05 -41.89 5.36
CA TYR A 197 0.94 -41.28 4.35
C TYR A 197 0.58 -39.81 4.15
N LEU A 198 -0.69 -39.45 4.05
CA LEU A 198 -1.12 -38.07 3.82
C LEU A 198 -0.83 -37.13 5.00
N THR A 199 -0.66 -37.66 6.22
CA THR A 199 -0.16 -36.88 7.38
C THR A 199 1.36 -36.69 7.39
N ALA A 200 2.10 -37.38 6.51
CA ALA A 200 3.52 -37.17 6.25
C ALA A 200 3.76 -36.36 4.95
N THR A 201 2.75 -36.23 4.09
CA THR A 201 2.82 -35.44 2.85
C THR A 201 2.89 -33.95 3.17
N ALA A 202 3.99 -33.31 2.77
CA ALA A 202 4.15 -31.86 2.89
C ALA A 202 3.08 -31.12 2.05
N TYR A 203 2.72 -29.90 2.46
CA TYR A 203 1.87 -29.06 1.60
C TYR A 203 2.70 -28.60 0.39
N PRO A 204 2.24 -28.77 -0.86
CA PRO A 204 3.00 -28.39 -2.05
C PRO A 204 3.39 -26.91 -2.11
N THR A 205 4.66 -26.64 -2.45
CA THR A 205 5.22 -25.28 -2.51
C THR A 205 4.79 -24.54 -3.78
N GLU A 206 4.42 -25.25 -4.84
CA GLU A 206 3.76 -24.72 -6.03
C GLU A 206 2.41 -24.06 -5.73
N ALA A 207 1.83 -24.32 -4.55
CA ALA A 207 0.63 -23.64 -4.06
C ALA A 207 0.94 -22.52 -3.03
N SER A 208 2.22 -22.22 -2.77
CA SER A 208 2.62 -21.07 -1.95
C SER A 208 2.41 -19.76 -2.69
N PHE A 209 2.21 -18.67 -1.95
CA PHE A 209 2.03 -17.32 -2.51
C PHE A 209 3.11 -16.97 -3.55
N GLY A 210 4.39 -17.21 -3.23
CA GLY A 210 5.51 -16.86 -4.10
C GLY A 210 5.54 -17.62 -5.43
N SER A 211 5.13 -18.90 -5.46
CA SER A 211 5.09 -19.68 -6.71
C SER A 211 3.80 -19.46 -7.50
N VAL A 212 2.65 -19.33 -6.83
CA VAL A 212 1.37 -18.97 -7.51
C VAL A 212 1.48 -17.59 -8.14
N TYR A 213 2.16 -16.64 -7.48
CA TYR A 213 2.48 -15.33 -8.05
C TYR A 213 3.16 -15.46 -9.43
N GLN A 214 4.19 -16.31 -9.54
CA GLN A 214 4.91 -16.51 -10.80
C GLN A 214 4.01 -17.15 -11.86
N GLN A 215 3.24 -18.19 -11.49
CA GLN A 215 2.30 -18.84 -12.41
C GLN A 215 1.27 -17.86 -13.00
N MET A 216 0.79 -16.91 -12.20
CA MET A 216 -0.21 -15.92 -12.63
C MET A 216 0.37 -14.73 -13.39
N PHE A 217 1.55 -14.25 -12.98
CA PHE A 217 2.07 -12.94 -13.40
C PHE A 217 3.39 -12.98 -14.18
N THR A 218 4.04 -14.13 -14.40
CA THR A 218 5.18 -14.16 -15.36
C THR A 218 4.74 -13.84 -16.79
N TYR A 219 3.52 -14.22 -17.19
CA TYR A 219 3.04 -14.14 -18.57
C TYR A 219 1.96 -13.07 -18.77
N ASN A 220 1.71 -12.67 -20.02
CA ASN A 220 0.71 -11.67 -20.41
C ASN A 220 -0.32 -12.18 -21.44
N ASP A 221 -0.21 -13.45 -21.84
CA ASP A 221 -1.13 -14.15 -22.75
C ASP A 221 -1.85 -15.29 -22.03
N SER A 222 -3.11 -15.53 -22.40
CA SER A 222 -3.94 -16.53 -21.71
C SER A 222 -3.44 -17.97 -21.89
N GLY A 223 -2.76 -18.28 -23.00
CA GLY A 223 -2.19 -19.60 -23.25
C GLY A 223 -1.07 -19.96 -22.28
N SER A 224 -0.08 -19.08 -22.13
CA SER A 224 1.06 -19.30 -21.22
C SER A 224 0.65 -19.23 -19.76
N PHE A 225 -0.27 -18.32 -19.40
CA PHE A 225 -0.90 -18.29 -18.07
C PHE A 225 -1.59 -19.62 -17.74
N SER A 226 -2.48 -20.11 -18.63
CA SER A 226 -3.21 -21.36 -18.42
C SER A 226 -2.26 -22.53 -18.25
N ASN A 227 -1.21 -22.62 -19.07
CA ASN A 227 -0.21 -23.68 -18.99
C ASN A 227 0.61 -23.63 -17.68
N ALA A 228 0.94 -22.42 -17.21
CA ALA A 228 1.71 -22.23 -15.98
C ALA A 228 0.93 -22.67 -14.74
N VAL A 229 -0.37 -22.34 -14.65
CA VAL A 229 -1.23 -22.77 -13.53
C VAL A 229 -1.57 -24.25 -13.61
N GLU A 230 -1.84 -24.79 -14.81
CA GLU A 230 -2.07 -26.22 -15.03
C GLU A 230 -0.87 -27.05 -14.52
N ARG A 231 0.34 -26.70 -14.98
CA ARG A 231 1.57 -27.42 -14.60
C ARG A 231 2.03 -27.14 -13.17
N GLY A 232 1.73 -25.96 -12.63
CA GLY A 232 2.04 -25.57 -11.26
C GLY A 232 1.04 -26.10 -10.25
N LEU A 233 0.25 -25.21 -9.64
CA LEU A 233 -0.67 -25.50 -8.53
C LEU A 233 -1.60 -26.68 -8.82
N HIS A 234 -2.17 -26.76 -10.03
CA HIS A 234 -3.18 -27.79 -10.36
C HIS A 234 -2.59 -29.20 -10.33
N ASN A 235 -1.61 -29.49 -11.21
CA ASN A 235 -1.02 -30.82 -11.29
C ASN A 235 -0.36 -31.26 -9.97
N THR A 236 0.20 -30.31 -9.21
CA THR A 236 0.92 -30.63 -7.98
C THR A 236 -0.02 -31.05 -6.85
N ILE A 237 -1.18 -30.41 -6.69
CA ILE A 237 -2.20 -30.83 -5.70
C ILE A 237 -2.80 -32.19 -6.09
N HIS A 238 -3.09 -32.41 -7.37
CA HIS A 238 -3.54 -33.70 -7.89
C HIS A 238 -2.54 -34.83 -7.59
N ASN A 239 -1.24 -34.61 -7.82
CA ASN A 239 -0.17 -35.55 -7.48
C ASN A 239 -0.05 -35.78 -5.96
N ALA A 240 -0.07 -34.72 -5.15
CA ALA A 240 0.12 -34.80 -3.69
C ALA A 240 -1.04 -35.51 -2.96
N LEU A 241 -2.27 -35.38 -3.45
CA LEU A 241 -3.42 -36.11 -2.91
C LEU A 241 -3.36 -37.61 -3.21
N GLY A 242 -2.79 -38.00 -4.35
CA GLY A 242 -2.72 -39.39 -4.79
C GLY A 242 -4.12 -40.03 -4.91
N GLY A 243 -4.20 -41.35 -4.70
CA GLY A 243 -5.47 -42.07 -4.83
C GLY A 243 -6.10 -41.85 -6.21
N VAL A 244 -7.39 -41.52 -6.26
CA VAL A 244 -8.10 -41.18 -7.50
C VAL A 244 -7.70 -39.81 -8.09
N MET A 245 -7.19 -38.88 -7.29
CA MET A 245 -6.77 -37.55 -7.77
C MET A 245 -5.54 -37.62 -8.71
N ALA A 246 -4.78 -38.72 -8.65
CA ALA A 246 -3.66 -38.97 -9.57
C ALA A 246 -4.07 -39.60 -10.93
N TYR A 247 -5.36 -39.58 -11.29
CA TYR A 247 -5.91 -40.15 -12.52
C TYR A 247 -6.91 -39.20 -13.19
N LEU A 248 -7.25 -39.44 -14.46
CA LEU A 248 -8.38 -38.76 -15.13
C LEU A 248 -9.73 -39.02 -14.45
N GLN A 249 -9.84 -40.03 -13.59
CA GLN A 249 -11.03 -40.30 -12.77
C GLN A 249 -11.17 -39.37 -11.56
N ALA A 250 -10.27 -38.41 -11.35
CA ALA A 250 -10.25 -37.46 -10.23
C ALA A 250 -11.61 -36.85 -9.82
N PRO A 251 -12.55 -36.49 -10.73
CA PRO A 251 -13.87 -35.98 -10.34
C PRO A 251 -14.74 -36.96 -9.54
N ALA A 252 -14.31 -38.22 -9.38
CA ALA A 252 -14.91 -39.18 -8.46
C ALA A 252 -14.75 -38.76 -6.98
N ASP A 253 -13.78 -37.91 -6.66
CA ASP A 253 -13.61 -37.32 -5.33
C ASP A 253 -14.21 -35.91 -5.29
N PRO A 254 -15.17 -35.61 -4.39
CA PRO A 254 -15.76 -34.27 -4.25
C PRO A 254 -14.76 -33.12 -4.07
N VAL A 255 -13.55 -33.36 -3.54
CA VAL A 255 -12.52 -32.29 -3.43
C VAL A 255 -12.08 -31.75 -4.79
N PHE A 256 -12.27 -32.51 -5.88
CA PHE A 256 -11.97 -32.09 -7.25
C PHE A 256 -12.67 -30.77 -7.60
N TYR A 257 -13.98 -30.67 -7.35
CA TYR A 257 -14.76 -29.49 -7.74
C TYR A 257 -14.33 -28.25 -6.95
N SER A 258 -13.93 -28.40 -5.69
CA SER A 258 -13.41 -27.30 -4.88
C SER A 258 -11.98 -26.90 -5.23
N HIS A 259 -11.13 -27.85 -5.64
CA HIS A 259 -9.81 -27.55 -6.20
C HIS A 259 -9.94 -26.78 -7.53
N HIS A 260 -10.80 -27.25 -8.43
CA HIS A 260 -11.05 -26.60 -9.72
C HIS A 260 -11.77 -25.25 -9.59
N ALA A 261 -12.61 -25.07 -8.56
CA ALA A 261 -13.19 -23.76 -8.26
C ALA A 261 -12.15 -22.72 -7.79
N LEU A 262 -11.01 -23.14 -7.21
CA LEU A 262 -9.87 -22.24 -6.99
C LEU A 262 -9.18 -21.90 -8.31
N VAL A 263 -8.94 -22.89 -9.17
CA VAL A 263 -8.33 -22.69 -10.50
C VAL A 263 -9.13 -21.67 -11.33
N ASP A 264 -10.47 -21.75 -11.30
CA ASP A 264 -11.40 -20.78 -11.90
C ASP A 264 -11.31 -19.37 -11.26
N LEU A 265 -11.12 -19.29 -9.94
CA LEU A 265 -10.87 -18.03 -9.24
C LEU A 265 -9.53 -17.41 -9.67
N LEU A 266 -8.46 -18.19 -9.88
CA LEU A 266 -7.20 -17.67 -10.40
C LEU A 266 -7.37 -17.06 -11.81
N GLN A 267 -8.20 -17.66 -12.68
CA GLN A 267 -8.55 -17.06 -13.97
C GLN A 267 -9.31 -15.74 -13.78
N THR A 268 -10.24 -15.67 -12.84
CA THR A 268 -11.02 -14.45 -12.53
C THR A 268 -10.12 -13.31 -12.05
N ILE A 269 -9.14 -13.61 -11.19
CA ILE A 269 -8.11 -12.66 -10.73
C ILE A 269 -7.26 -12.20 -11.91
N TYR A 270 -6.74 -13.13 -12.73
CA TYR A 270 -5.93 -12.81 -13.90
C TYR A 270 -6.69 -11.90 -14.89
N LEU A 271 -7.97 -12.19 -15.16
CA LEU A 271 -8.84 -11.37 -16.02
C LEU A 271 -8.96 -9.93 -15.50
N LYS A 272 -9.32 -9.75 -14.22
CA LYS A 272 -9.39 -8.42 -13.59
C LYS A 272 -8.06 -7.66 -13.71
N CYS A 273 -6.95 -8.37 -13.52
CA CYS A 273 -5.61 -7.77 -13.59
C CYS A 273 -5.19 -7.39 -15.02
N GLN A 274 -5.61 -8.14 -16.04
CA GLN A 274 -5.39 -7.79 -17.46
C GLN A 274 -6.34 -6.69 -17.95
N ASN A 275 -7.55 -6.59 -17.38
CA ASN A 275 -8.50 -5.49 -17.64
C ASN A 275 -8.12 -4.18 -16.95
N GLY A 276 -7.37 -4.24 -15.84
CA GLY A 276 -6.96 -3.09 -15.04
C GLY A 276 -8.01 -2.60 -14.03
N ALA A 277 -9.29 -2.92 -14.24
CA ALA A 277 -10.39 -2.58 -13.33
C ALA A 277 -11.49 -3.65 -13.33
N GLU A 278 -12.29 -3.67 -12.25
CA GLU A 278 -13.27 -4.73 -11.99
C GLU A 278 -14.61 -4.53 -12.72
N ASN A 279 -15.02 -3.29 -12.95
CA ASN A 279 -16.25 -2.93 -13.66
C ASN A 279 -16.11 -2.89 -15.20
N VAL A 280 -15.04 -3.49 -15.74
CA VAL A 280 -14.77 -3.53 -17.18
C VAL A 280 -15.27 -4.85 -17.77
N PHE A 281 -16.42 -4.80 -18.44
CA PHE A 281 -16.94 -5.90 -19.24
C PHE A 281 -16.30 -5.92 -20.64
N LEU A 282 -15.81 -7.08 -21.06
CA LEU A 282 -15.19 -7.26 -22.38
C LEU A 282 -16.25 -7.42 -23.48
N SER A 283 -16.08 -6.70 -24.58
CA SER A 283 -16.87 -6.94 -25.80
C SER A 283 -16.65 -8.35 -26.35
N ALA A 284 -17.64 -8.89 -27.07
CA ALA A 284 -17.53 -10.21 -27.71
C ALA A 284 -16.30 -10.32 -28.63
N THR A 285 -15.92 -9.24 -29.30
CA THR A 285 -14.69 -9.15 -30.09
C THR A 285 -13.44 -9.30 -29.22
N ALA A 286 -13.33 -8.52 -28.13
CA ALA A 286 -12.17 -8.58 -27.24
C ALA A 286 -11.99 -9.98 -26.61
N LYS A 287 -13.10 -10.62 -26.18
CA LYS A 287 -13.13 -12.01 -25.69
C LYS A 287 -12.66 -13.04 -26.72
N SER A 288 -12.63 -12.70 -28.01
CA SER A 288 -12.37 -13.63 -29.12
C SER A 288 -11.06 -13.38 -29.87
N SER A 289 -10.39 -12.24 -29.65
CA SER A 289 -9.22 -11.84 -30.47
C SER A 289 -8.05 -11.20 -29.71
N ASP A 290 -8.22 -10.79 -28.44
CA ASP A 290 -7.12 -10.23 -27.65
C ASP A 290 -6.34 -11.34 -26.95
N SER A 291 -5.02 -11.43 -27.20
CA SER A 291 -4.14 -12.48 -26.68
C SER A 291 -4.11 -12.58 -25.14
N ARG A 292 -4.45 -11.49 -24.44
CA ARG A 292 -4.56 -11.50 -22.97
C ARG A 292 -5.67 -12.42 -22.48
N PHE A 293 -6.75 -12.57 -23.26
CA PHE A 293 -7.96 -13.30 -22.88
C PHE A 293 -8.16 -14.57 -23.72
N TRP A 294 -7.83 -14.53 -25.00
CA TRP A 294 -7.95 -15.65 -25.93
C TRP A 294 -6.66 -15.90 -26.70
N THR A 295 -6.12 -17.12 -26.59
CA THR A 295 -4.97 -17.59 -27.36
C THR A 295 -5.37 -18.84 -28.13
N SER A 296 -5.19 -18.85 -29.45
CA SER A 296 -5.38 -20.07 -30.25
C SER A 296 -4.16 -20.99 -30.07
N CYS A 297 -4.41 -22.27 -29.86
CA CYS A 297 -3.37 -23.30 -29.80
C CYS A 297 -3.77 -24.53 -30.63
N ALA A 298 -2.79 -25.39 -30.91
CA ALA A 298 -3.04 -26.68 -31.54
C ALA A 298 -3.95 -27.56 -30.67
N ARG A 299 -4.90 -28.24 -31.31
CA ARG A 299 -5.65 -29.33 -30.69
C ARG A 299 -4.74 -30.55 -30.59
N ARG A 300 -5.01 -31.43 -29.61
CA ARG A 300 -4.21 -32.65 -29.40
C ARG A 300 -4.49 -33.76 -30.41
N ASP A 301 -5.54 -33.61 -31.23
CA ASP A 301 -5.87 -34.44 -32.37
C ASP A 301 -5.45 -33.77 -33.70
N THR A 302 -6.26 -32.85 -34.24
CA THR A 302 -6.02 -32.19 -35.52
C THR A 302 -6.61 -30.77 -35.54
N GLY A 303 -5.84 -29.80 -36.03
CA GLY A 303 -6.27 -28.41 -36.18
C GLY A 303 -5.97 -27.53 -34.95
N THR A 304 -6.66 -26.40 -34.84
CA THR A 304 -6.44 -25.38 -33.80
C THR A 304 -7.77 -24.98 -33.15
N PHE A 305 -7.73 -24.51 -31.91
CA PHE A 305 -8.91 -23.96 -31.24
C PHE A 305 -9.25 -22.54 -31.74
N SER A 306 -10.54 -22.26 -31.98
CA SER A 306 -11.11 -20.92 -32.19
C SER A 306 -11.99 -20.52 -31.00
N ALA A 307 -12.11 -19.22 -30.72
CA ALA A 307 -12.94 -18.71 -29.63
C ALA A 307 -14.44 -19.00 -29.85
N SER A 308 -14.82 -19.17 -31.12
CA SER A 308 -16.16 -19.56 -31.58
C SER A 308 -16.43 -21.06 -31.53
N ASP A 309 -15.43 -21.89 -31.18
CA ASP A 309 -15.63 -23.34 -31.13
C ASP A 309 -16.57 -23.72 -29.98
N ASN A 310 -17.44 -24.70 -30.25
CA ASN A 310 -18.35 -25.23 -29.26
C ASN A 310 -17.65 -26.24 -28.35
N ILE A 311 -17.66 -25.99 -27.03
CA ILE A 311 -17.01 -26.80 -26.00
C ILE A 311 -17.52 -28.26 -26.05
N THR A 312 -16.60 -29.23 -26.02
CA THR A 312 -16.94 -30.65 -26.07
C THR A 312 -17.04 -31.23 -24.66
N MET A 313 -18.27 -31.42 -24.19
CA MET A 313 -18.60 -32.18 -22.98
C MET A 313 -19.56 -33.32 -23.33
N ARG A 314 -19.10 -34.56 -23.21
CA ARG A 314 -19.83 -35.74 -23.69
C ARG A 314 -20.08 -36.76 -22.60
N ALA A 315 -21.27 -37.33 -22.56
CA ALA A 315 -21.60 -38.48 -21.71
C ALA A 315 -22.60 -39.39 -22.43
N THR A 316 -22.80 -40.61 -21.92
CA THR A 316 -23.77 -41.53 -22.51
C THR A 316 -25.20 -41.04 -22.30
N ALA A 317 -26.03 -41.13 -23.34
CA ALA A 317 -27.47 -40.98 -23.26
C ALA A 317 -28.13 -42.03 -22.33
N PHE A 318 -29.46 -41.99 -22.19
CA PHE A 318 -30.24 -42.96 -21.40
C PHE A 318 -30.09 -44.42 -21.84
N ASP A 319 -29.58 -44.69 -23.05
CA ASP A 319 -29.22 -46.03 -23.53
C ASP A 319 -27.90 -46.58 -22.92
N GLY A 320 -27.18 -45.78 -22.13
CA GLY A 320 -25.92 -46.14 -21.48
C GLY A 320 -24.73 -46.35 -22.42
N SER A 321 -24.86 -46.07 -23.72
CA SER A 321 -23.85 -46.41 -24.73
C SER A 321 -23.57 -45.30 -25.76
N THR A 322 -24.56 -44.50 -26.17
CA THR A 322 -24.37 -43.44 -27.16
C THR A 322 -23.81 -42.17 -26.51
N PHE A 323 -22.57 -41.79 -26.84
CA PHE A 323 -21.92 -40.58 -26.32
C PHE A 323 -22.39 -39.30 -27.04
N VAL A 324 -23.20 -38.50 -26.35
CA VAL A 324 -23.84 -37.27 -26.85
C VAL A 324 -23.31 -36.03 -26.11
N LYS A 325 -23.40 -34.84 -26.73
CA LYS A 325 -23.04 -33.59 -26.05
C LYS A 325 -24.07 -33.24 -24.98
N VAL A 326 -23.62 -33.05 -23.74
CA VAL A 326 -24.52 -32.90 -22.57
C VAL A 326 -25.43 -31.68 -22.66
N TRP A 327 -24.96 -30.57 -23.26
CA TRP A 327 -25.77 -29.36 -23.47
C TRP A 327 -26.73 -29.44 -24.65
N GLN A 328 -26.63 -30.46 -25.51
CA GLN A 328 -27.34 -30.52 -26.80
C GLN A 328 -28.46 -31.55 -26.85
N ASP A 329 -28.26 -32.74 -26.25
CA ASP A 329 -29.19 -33.86 -26.43
C ASP A 329 -30.07 -34.08 -25.18
N PRO A 330 -31.41 -33.90 -25.27
CA PRO A 330 -32.34 -34.14 -24.17
C PRO A 330 -32.45 -35.61 -23.73
N LYS A 331 -31.82 -36.55 -24.46
CA LYS A 331 -31.65 -37.94 -24.04
C LYS A 331 -30.48 -38.14 -23.08
N ASN A 332 -29.76 -37.08 -22.69
CA ASN A 332 -28.74 -37.14 -21.65
C ASN A 332 -29.30 -36.71 -20.30
N ILE A 333 -28.99 -37.46 -19.23
CA ILE A 333 -29.43 -37.14 -17.87
C ILE A 333 -28.88 -35.81 -17.34
N LEU A 334 -27.73 -35.33 -17.84
CA LEU A 334 -27.16 -34.04 -17.48
C LEU A 334 -27.74 -32.85 -18.27
N TYR A 335 -28.52 -33.09 -19.33
CA TYR A 335 -29.05 -32.05 -20.21
C TYR A 335 -29.77 -30.91 -19.49
N PRO A 336 -30.65 -31.15 -18.48
CA PRO A 336 -31.33 -30.07 -17.76
C PRO A 336 -30.38 -29.05 -17.10
N PHE A 337 -29.14 -29.44 -16.78
CA PHE A 337 -28.17 -28.62 -16.06
C PHE A 337 -27.24 -27.81 -16.99
N PHE A 338 -27.20 -28.19 -18.27
CA PHE A 338 -26.29 -27.62 -19.28
C PHE A 338 -27.01 -26.93 -20.45
N LYS A 339 -28.27 -27.29 -20.75
CA LYS A 339 -29.03 -26.83 -21.94
C LYS A 339 -29.18 -25.31 -22.09
N ASP A 340 -29.11 -24.57 -20.99
CA ASP A 340 -29.29 -23.11 -20.93
C ASP A 340 -27.95 -22.35 -20.78
N LEU A 341 -26.82 -23.08 -20.70
CA LEU A 341 -25.49 -22.49 -20.63
C LEU A 341 -24.99 -22.12 -22.04
N PRO A 342 -24.13 -21.09 -22.17
CA PRO A 342 -23.46 -20.80 -23.44
C PRO A 342 -22.64 -21.99 -23.95
N THR A 343 -22.43 -22.11 -25.26
CA THR A 343 -21.76 -23.30 -25.84
C THR A 343 -20.34 -23.03 -26.32
N THR A 344 -19.94 -21.77 -26.49
CA THR A 344 -18.65 -21.37 -27.10
C THR A 344 -17.62 -20.91 -26.08
N TYR A 345 -16.33 -21.16 -26.32
CA TYR A 345 -15.25 -20.76 -25.40
C TYR A 345 -15.24 -19.26 -25.06
N ALA A 346 -15.45 -18.37 -26.04
CA ALA A 346 -15.44 -16.92 -25.82
C ALA A 346 -16.43 -16.46 -24.74
N ALA A 347 -17.56 -17.15 -24.57
CA ALA A 347 -18.56 -16.80 -23.55
C ALA A 347 -18.01 -16.97 -22.12
N TYR A 348 -17.17 -17.99 -21.89
CA TYR A 348 -16.65 -18.35 -20.57
C TYR A 348 -15.44 -17.55 -20.11
N VAL A 349 -14.94 -16.60 -20.92
CA VAL A 349 -13.81 -15.74 -20.55
C VAL A 349 -14.05 -15.02 -19.23
N ASP A 350 -15.26 -14.49 -19.03
CA ASP A 350 -15.66 -13.74 -17.83
C ASP A 350 -16.83 -14.42 -17.12
N ALA A 351 -16.65 -14.78 -15.85
CA ALA A 351 -17.68 -15.42 -15.01
C ALA A 351 -18.85 -14.48 -14.68
N LYS A 352 -18.68 -13.16 -14.82
CA LYS A 352 -19.71 -12.15 -14.55
C LYS A 352 -20.63 -11.90 -15.76
N ASP A 353 -20.27 -12.36 -16.95
CA ASP A 353 -21.00 -12.16 -18.20
C ASP A 353 -21.46 -13.49 -18.83
N LEU A 354 -22.31 -14.19 -18.08
CA LEU A 354 -22.97 -15.45 -18.42
C LEU A 354 -24.51 -15.35 -18.22
N GLY A 355 -25.05 -14.13 -18.16
CA GLY A 355 -26.46 -13.85 -17.90
C GLY A 355 -26.93 -14.38 -16.54
N ASN A 356 -28.04 -15.14 -16.53
CA ASN A 356 -28.61 -15.71 -15.30
C ASN A 356 -27.70 -16.78 -14.61
N TYR A 357 -26.62 -17.18 -15.28
CA TYR A 357 -25.61 -18.10 -14.74
C TYR A 357 -24.34 -17.38 -14.29
N SER A 358 -24.28 -16.05 -14.39
CA SER A 358 -23.17 -15.27 -13.87
C SER A 358 -23.01 -15.47 -12.36
N TYR A 359 -21.76 -15.47 -11.91
CA TYR A 359 -21.40 -15.68 -10.52
C TYR A 359 -20.16 -14.89 -10.14
N THR A 360 -19.94 -14.77 -8.85
CA THR A 360 -18.79 -14.09 -8.27
C THR A 360 -18.26 -14.88 -7.07
N TYR A 361 -17.23 -14.37 -6.40
CA TYR A 361 -16.52 -15.06 -5.34
C TYR A 361 -16.44 -14.24 -4.04
N GLU A 362 -16.24 -14.95 -2.93
CA GLU A 362 -15.91 -14.42 -1.61
C GLU A 362 -14.59 -15.05 -1.13
N PHE A 363 -13.53 -14.26 -1.05
CA PHE A 363 -12.16 -14.74 -0.75
C PHE A 363 -11.37 -13.77 0.13
N SER A 364 -10.31 -14.29 0.76
CA SER A 364 -9.47 -13.54 1.69
C SER A 364 -7.97 -13.79 1.47
N GLY A 365 -7.13 -13.30 2.39
CA GLY A 365 -5.73 -13.68 2.51
C GLY A 365 -4.89 -13.45 1.25
N GLY A 366 -4.12 -14.47 0.85
CA GLY A 366 -3.23 -14.40 -0.31
C GLY A 366 -3.96 -14.13 -1.63
N LEU A 367 -5.17 -14.69 -1.80
CA LEU A 367 -6.00 -14.50 -2.99
C LEU A 367 -6.56 -13.08 -3.07
N ALA A 368 -7.04 -12.55 -1.93
CA ALA A 368 -7.47 -11.16 -1.82
C ALA A 368 -6.35 -10.18 -2.22
N ASN A 369 -5.13 -10.40 -1.70
CA ASN A 369 -3.97 -9.59 -2.03
C ASN A 369 -3.62 -9.65 -3.53
N MET A 370 -3.64 -10.84 -4.16
CA MET A 370 -3.42 -10.97 -5.61
C MET A 370 -4.52 -10.29 -6.44
N TYR A 371 -5.79 -10.40 -6.02
CA TYR A 371 -6.92 -9.76 -6.67
C TYR A 371 -6.84 -8.23 -6.59
N GLN A 372 -6.58 -7.67 -5.41
CA GLN A 372 -6.50 -6.24 -5.19
C GLN A 372 -5.29 -5.64 -5.94
N ASN A 373 -4.10 -6.18 -5.71
CA ASN A 373 -2.82 -5.55 -6.08
C ASN A 373 -2.18 -6.12 -7.37
N CYS A 374 -2.68 -7.23 -7.92
CA CYS A 374 -2.17 -7.83 -9.15
C CYS A 374 -0.63 -8.03 -9.12
N ARG A 375 0.09 -7.47 -10.10
CA ARG A 375 1.55 -7.54 -10.21
C ARG A 375 2.29 -6.92 -9.02
N ALA A 376 1.65 -6.03 -8.26
CA ALA A 376 2.20 -5.37 -7.07
C ALA A 376 1.93 -6.13 -5.75
N SER A 377 1.29 -7.30 -5.78
CA SER A 377 0.90 -8.06 -4.57
C SER A 377 2.05 -8.54 -3.67
N ASN A 378 3.30 -8.50 -4.14
CA ASN A 378 4.51 -8.79 -3.36
C ASN A 378 5.33 -7.54 -2.99
N THR A 379 4.79 -6.34 -3.25
CA THR A 379 5.36 -5.04 -2.87
C THR A 379 4.53 -4.42 -1.75
N ILE A 380 5.10 -3.47 -1.01
CA ILE A 380 4.28 -2.61 -0.15
C ILE A 380 3.61 -1.55 -1.02
N SER A 381 2.42 -1.87 -1.55
CA SER A 381 1.51 -0.83 -2.03
C SER A 381 0.94 -0.07 -0.83
N SER A 382 0.86 1.27 -0.93
CA SER A 382 0.17 2.12 0.04
C SER A 382 -1.28 1.71 0.29
N SER A 383 -1.94 1.10 -0.70
CA SER A 383 -3.29 0.53 -0.56
C SER A 383 -3.36 -0.67 0.40
N SER A 384 -2.28 -1.42 0.58
CA SER A 384 -2.23 -2.63 1.40
C SER A 384 -1.80 -2.38 2.85
N LEU A 385 -1.74 -1.11 3.25
CA LEU A 385 -1.69 -0.66 4.64
C LEU A 385 -3.10 -0.43 5.22
N LEU A 386 -4.15 -0.45 4.39
CA LEU A 386 -5.54 -0.18 4.78
C LEU A 386 -6.38 -1.45 5.05
N ALA A 387 -5.80 -2.64 4.87
CA ALA A 387 -6.49 -3.92 5.03
C ALA A 387 -6.09 -4.60 6.35
N GLU A 388 -6.51 -4.02 7.47
CA GLU A 388 -6.53 -4.73 8.77
C GLU A 388 -7.80 -5.58 8.89
N SER A 389 -7.75 -6.59 9.76
CA SER A 389 -8.77 -7.62 9.85
C SER A 389 -10.04 -7.18 10.56
N SER A 390 -11.09 -6.84 9.80
CA SER A 390 -12.43 -6.62 10.34
C SER A 390 -13.15 -7.95 10.63
N GLU A 391 -13.06 -8.46 11.87
CA GLU A 391 -14.17 -9.27 12.39
C GLU A 391 -15.39 -8.35 12.53
N SER A 392 -16.39 -8.56 11.67
CA SER A 392 -17.58 -7.72 11.62
C SER A 392 -18.43 -7.84 12.88
N ASN A 393 -18.97 -6.74 13.39
CA ASN A 393 -20.21 -6.78 14.16
C ASN A 393 -21.15 -5.65 13.72
N GLY A 394 -22.40 -6.00 13.46
CA GLY A 394 -23.27 -5.25 12.53
C GLY A 394 -24.14 -4.15 13.12
N ASN A 395 -24.89 -3.53 12.20
CA ASN A 395 -25.79 -2.38 12.35
C ASN A 395 -25.04 -1.02 12.46
N SER A 396 -25.43 0.06 11.76
CA SER A 396 -26.72 0.33 11.13
C SER A 396 -26.65 1.21 9.86
N GLU A 397 -27.33 0.72 8.82
CA GLU A 397 -28.37 1.43 8.05
C GLU A 397 -28.02 2.57 7.06
N ALA A 398 -28.20 2.23 5.78
CA ALA A 398 -29.05 2.92 4.82
C ALA A 398 -28.91 4.46 4.68
N ASN A 399 -28.07 4.87 3.72
CA ASN A 399 -28.39 6.05 2.91
C ASN A 399 -28.84 5.61 1.52
N ARG A 400 -30.12 5.20 1.42
CA ARG A 400 -30.76 4.94 0.11
C ARG A 400 -30.84 6.23 -0.68
N ARG A 401 -29.91 6.43 -1.61
CA ARG A 401 -30.25 7.13 -2.86
C ARG A 401 -30.69 6.08 -3.85
N ASN A 402 -31.82 6.32 -4.49
CA ASN A 402 -32.41 5.38 -5.43
C ASN A 402 -31.57 5.36 -6.72
N ASP A 403 -30.78 4.31 -6.89
CA ASP A 403 -30.53 3.71 -8.20
C ASP A 403 -30.45 2.19 -8.02
N LYS A 404 -31.05 1.47 -8.97
CA LYS A 404 -30.90 0.02 -9.08
C LYS A 404 -29.71 -0.22 -10.01
N ASP A 405 -28.68 -0.91 -9.56
CA ASP A 405 -27.65 -1.44 -10.47
C ASP A 405 -27.15 -2.82 -10.03
N ASP A 406 -26.95 -3.70 -11.02
CA ASP A 406 -26.84 -5.16 -10.90
C ASP A 406 -25.37 -5.65 -10.73
N SER A 407 -24.57 -5.00 -9.89
CA SER A 407 -23.12 -5.26 -9.86
C SER A 407 -22.71 -6.57 -9.15
N LEU A 408 -22.35 -7.59 -9.93
CA LEU A 408 -21.80 -8.89 -9.51
C LEU A 408 -20.34 -8.84 -8.98
N ALA A 409 -19.99 -7.84 -8.17
CA ALA A 409 -18.64 -7.65 -7.66
C ALA A 409 -18.26 -8.72 -6.61
N PRO A 410 -17.00 -9.22 -6.60
CA PRO A 410 -16.52 -10.12 -5.55
C PRO A 410 -16.51 -9.49 -4.15
N THR A 411 -16.78 -10.30 -3.14
CA THR A 411 -16.61 -9.92 -1.73
C THR A 411 -15.17 -10.23 -1.31
N VAL A 412 -14.48 -9.25 -0.72
CA VAL A 412 -13.09 -9.41 -0.28
C VAL A 412 -13.03 -9.31 1.24
N GLU A 413 -12.67 -10.42 1.87
CA GLU A 413 -12.62 -10.60 3.33
C GLU A 413 -11.18 -10.55 3.85
N ALA A 414 -11.02 -10.33 5.16
CA ALA A 414 -9.72 -10.29 5.80
C ALA A 414 -9.04 -11.68 5.88
N GLY A 415 -7.72 -11.71 5.67
CA GLY A 415 -6.91 -12.92 5.84
C GLY A 415 -6.65 -13.28 7.31
N THR A 416 -6.19 -14.50 7.56
CA THR A 416 -5.75 -14.92 8.90
C THR A 416 -4.34 -14.37 9.22
N ALA A 417 -3.94 -14.42 10.50
CA ALA A 417 -2.58 -14.08 10.91
C ALA A 417 -1.49 -14.88 10.19
N SER A 418 -1.78 -16.13 9.76
CA SER A 418 -0.87 -16.92 8.92
C SER A 418 -0.75 -16.34 7.51
N ASP A 419 -1.85 -15.93 6.89
CA ASP A 419 -1.85 -15.32 5.55
C ASP A 419 -1.06 -14.02 5.55
N ASP A 420 -1.23 -13.18 6.57
CA ASP A 420 -0.50 -11.92 6.68
C ASP A 420 1.00 -12.15 7.04
N THR A 421 1.33 -13.17 7.86
CA THR A 421 2.73 -13.57 8.07
C THR A 421 3.40 -14.01 6.76
N MET A 422 2.70 -14.82 5.95
CA MET A 422 3.16 -15.26 4.64
C MET A 422 3.34 -14.08 3.68
N ARG A 423 2.38 -13.14 3.64
CA ARG A 423 2.46 -11.91 2.85
C ARG A 423 3.66 -11.05 3.25
N ARG A 424 3.83 -10.74 4.54
CA ARG A 424 4.96 -9.94 5.07
C ARG A 424 6.32 -10.58 4.76
N TRP A 425 6.43 -11.90 4.87
CA TRP A 425 7.66 -12.62 4.51
C TRP A 425 8.01 -12.50 3.02
N ASN A 426 7.05 -12.73 2.11
CA ASN A 426 7.29 -12.62 0.67
C ASN A 426 7.70 -11.19 0.28
N ILE A 427 7.04 -10.17 0.84
CA ILE A 427 7.43 -8.76 0.70
C ILE A 427 8.87 -8.55 1.20
N ALA A 428 9.19 -8.97 2.42
CA ALA A 428 10.52 -8.79 3.01
C ALA A 428 11.63 -9.46 2.17
N LEU A 429 11.37 -10.62 1.58
CA LEU A 429 12.30 -11.28 0.66
C LEU A 429 12.44 -10.53 -0.67
N PHE A 430 11.33 -10.11 -1.28
CA PHE A 430 11.35 -9.37 -2.54
C PHE A 430 12.10 -8.04 -2.40
N GLU A 431 11.77 -7.23 -1.40
CA GLU A 431 12.47 -5.98 -1.14
C GLU A 431 13.95 -6.26 -0.81
N SER A 432 14.25 -7.28 0.00
CA SER A 432 15.64 -7.66 0.28
C SER A 432 16.44 -8.10 -0.96
N ALA A 433 15.78 -8.56 -2.03
CA ALA A 433 16.44 -8.83 -3.31
C ALA A 433 16.63 -7.55 -4.13
N ARG A 434 15.61 -6.68 -4.19
CA ARG A 434 15.70 -5.35 -4.84
C ARG A 434 16.85 -4.51 -4.26
N ILE A 435 16.92 -4.49 -2.93
CA ILE A 435 18.00 -3.90 -2.12
C ILE A 435 19.40 -4.40 -2.51
N VAL A 436 19.52 -5.67 -2.90
CA VAL A 436 20.81 -6.30 -3.28
C VAL A 436 21.15 -6.03 -4.76
N GLY A 437 20.30 -5.32 -5.49
CA GLY A 437 20.51 -4.92 -6.88
C GLY A 437 19.83 -5.81 -7.93
N TYR A 438 18.97 -6.76 -7.53
CA TYR A 438 18.21 -7.57 -8.48
C TYR A 438 17.08 -6.76 -9.12
N GLU A 439 16.98 -6.78 -10.46
CA GLU A 439 15.80 -6.29 -11.21
C GLU A 439 14.51 -6.98 -10.75
N GLU A 440 13.33 -6.38 -10.96
CA GLU A 440 12.08 -6.91 -10.40
C GLU A 440 11.80 -8.39 -10.72
N TRP A 441 11.99 -8.81 -11.97
CA TRP A 441 11.75 -10.20 -12.37
C TRP A 441 12.72 -11.15 -11.65
N ALA A 442 13.98 -10.75 -11.53
CA ALA A 442 15.02 -11.51 -10.85
C ALA A 442 14.85 -11.48 -9.32
N ALA A 443 14.32 -10.39 -8.74
CA ALA A 443 13.97 -10.29 -7.33
C ALA A 443 12.78 -11.22 -6.98
N ARG A 444 11.80 -11.36 -7.88
CA ARG A 444 10.72 -12.35 -7.77
C ARG A 444 11.25 -13.78 -7.90
N GLU A 445 12.28 -14.00 -8.73
CA GLU A 445 12.99 -15.28 -8.81
C GLU A 445 13.78 -15.59 -7.53
N GLN A 446 14.51 -14.62 -6.95
CA GLN A 446 15.18 -14.76 -5.66
C GLN A 446 14.19 -15.10 -4.52
N MET A 447 13.03 -14.45 -4.49
CA MET A 447 11.93 -14.76 -3.57
C MET A 447 11.46 -16.21 -3.72
N GLU A 448 11.12 -16.65 -4.95
CA GLU A 448 10.69 -18.04 -5.20
C GLU A 448 11.79 -19.06 -4.84
N MET A 449 13.05 -18.78 -5.18
CA MET A 449 14.19 -19.63 -4.81
C MET A 449 14.33 -19.80 -3.30
N ILE A 450 14.14 -18.74 -2.52
CA ILE A 450 14.15 -18.82 -1.06
C ILE A 450 12.92 -19.56 -0.53
N THR A 451 11.74 -19.40 -1.14
CA THR A 451 10.55 -20.16 -0.76
C THR A 451 10.74 -21.67 -0.97
N CYS A 452 11.25 -22.08 -2.15
CA CYS A 452 11.58 -23.47 -2.43
C CYS A 452 12.70 -24.01 -1.50
N GLN A 453 13.74 -23.22 -1.24
CA GLN A 453 14.84 -23.64 -0.36
C GLN A 453 14.42 -23.70 1.12
N HIS A 454 13.55 -22.81 1.60
CA HIS A 454 13.01 -22.88 2.96
C HIS A 454 12.11 -24.11 3.15
N GLN A 455 11.32 -24.49 2.14
CA GLN A 455 10.61 -25.76 2.15
C GLN A 455 11.58 -26.94 2.28
N ALA A 456 12.63 -26.95 1.46
CA ALA A 456 13.64 -28.00 1.44
C ALA A 456 14.36 -28.12 2.79
N ASP A 457 14.78 -27.00 3.39
CA ASP A 457 15.51 -26.94 4.65
C ASP A 457 14.63 -27.27 5.86
N CYS A 458 13.34 -26.84 5.88
CA CYS A 458 12.58 -26.72 7.12
C CYS A 458 11.14 -27.27 7.13
N LEU A 459 10.49 -27.52 5.99
CA LEU A 459 9.07 -27.91 5.95
C LEU A 459 8.79 -29.33 5.43
N GLY A 460 9.82 -30.09 5.08
CA GLY A 460 9.72 -31.52 4.75
C GLY A 460 10.29 -31.91 3.39
N GLY A 461 10.99 -31.01 2.70
CA GLY A 461 11.55 -31.29 1.37
C GLY A 461 10.67 -30.78 0.22
N VAL A 462 11.24 -30.81 -0.98
CA VAL A 462 10.52 -30.64 -2.24
C VAL A 462 10.49 -32.00 -2.96
N GLU A 463 9.29 -32.52 -3.19
CA GLU A 463 9.08 -33.78 -3.93
C GLU A 463 8.86 -33.48 -5.42
N ASP A 464 9.12 -34.47 -6.29
CA ASP A 464 8.83 -34.40 -7.73
C ASP A 464 7.55 -35.18 -8.07
N TYR A 465 7.08 -35.12 -9.33
CA TYR A 465 5.95 -35.94 -9.76
C TYR A 465 6.20 -37.43 -9.54
N SER A 466 5.21 -38.10 -8.94
CA SER A 466 5.25 -39.56 -8.74
C SER A 466 5.18 -40.31 -10.06
N ASP A 467 5.82 -41.48 -10.14
CA ASP A 467 5.85 -42.33 -11.35
C ASP A 467 4.45 -42.61 -11.93
N ILE A 468 3.46 -42.79 -11.04
CA ILE A 468 2.08 -43.06 -11.43
C ILE A 468 1.40 -41.84 -12.05
N TYR A 469 1.68 -40.64 -11.55
CA TYR A 469 1.19 -39.39 -12.13
C TYR A 469 1.86 -39.11 -13.48
N ARG A 470 3.18 -39.33 -13.57
CA ARG A 470 3.94 -39.24 -14.83
C ARG A 470 3.39 -40.17 -15.91
N ALA A 471 3.13 -41.44 -15.56
CA ALA A 471 2.57 -42.43 -16.47
C ALA A 471 1.15 -42.10 -16.92
N ASN A 472 0.28 -41.62 -16.01
CA ASN A 472 -1.11 -41.31 -16.32
C ASN A 472 -1.29 -40.05 -17.18
N PHE A 473 -0.39 -39.05 -17.06
CA PHE A 473 -0.53 -37.75 -17.75
C PHE A 473 0.56 -37.46 -18.79
N GLY A 474 1.57 -38.32 -18.95
CA GLY A 474 2.63 -38.15 -19.96
C GLY A 474 3.58 -36.98 -19.66
N ILE A 475 3.99 -36.83 -18.40
CA ILE A 475 4.80 -35.69 -17.96
C ILE A 475 6.31 -36.02 -18.01
N GLU A 476 7.02 -35.39 -18.95
CA GLU A 476 8.48 -35.56 -19.15
C GLU A 476 9.35 -34.58 -18.33
N GLY A 477 8.76 -33.50 -17.78
CA GLY A 477 9.47 -32.49 -16.98
C GLY A 477 9.42 -32.74 -15.47
N HIS A 478 10.08 -31.90 -14.68
CA HIS A 478 10.05 -31.91 -13.21
C HIS A 478 9.14 -30.82 -12.63
N LEU A 479 8.78 -30.95 -11.35
CA LEU A 479 8.17 -29.86 -10.58
C LEU A 479 9.09 -28.63 -10.48
N ARG A 480 8.49 -27.44 -10.34
CA ARG A 480 9.20 -26.16 -10.45
C ARG A 480 10.14 -25.93 -9.27
N CYS A 481 9.65 -26.08 -8.03
CA CYS A 481 10.50 -25.93 -6.86
C CYS A 481 11.56 -27.04 -6.76
N TYR A 482 11.24 -28.26 -7.20
CA TYR A 482 12.22 -29.35 -7.31
C TYR A 482 13.38 -28.95 -8.23
N SER A 483 13.08 -28.48 -9.45
CA SER A 483 14.08 -28.03 -10.42
C SER A 483 14.95 -26.89 -9.88
N ILE A 484 14.34 -25.93 -9.19
CA ILE A 484 15.03 -24.80 -8.56
C ILE A 484 16.02 -25.27 -7.49
N VAL A 485 15.63 -26.18 -6.61
CA VAL A 485 16.50 -26.67 -5.52
C VAL A 485 17.66 -27.52 -6.08
N GLN A 486 17.45 -28.29 -7.15
CA GLN A 486 18.54 -29.01 -7.84
C GLN A 486 19.52 -28.06 -8.54
N ASP A 487 19.01 -27.01 -9.19
CA ASP A 487 19.83 -25.96 -9.80
C ASP A 487 20.65 -25.17 -8.74
N LEU A 488 20.08 -24.93 -7.55
CA LEU A 488 20.79 -24.30 -6.42
C LEU A 488 21.88 -25.23 -5.85
N ALA A 489 21.57 -26.51 -5.63
CA ALA A 489 22.51 -27.50 -5.10
C ALA A 489 23.69 -27.78 -6.06
N SER A 490 23.48 -27.67 -7.36
CA SER A 490 24.51 -27.80 -8.39
C SER A 490 25.26 -26.50 -8.70
N GLY A 491 24.89 -25.37 -8.08
CA GLY A 491 25.49 -24.04 -8.32
C GLY A 491 25.12 -23.39 -9.66
N LYS A 492 24.17 -23.98 -10.41
CA LYS A 492 23.60 -23.41 -11.64
C LYS A 492 22.68 -22.21 -11.37
N ARG A 493 22.13 -22.12 -10.16
CA ARG A 493 21.45 -20.94 -9.59
C ARG A 493 22.12 -20.55 -8.28
N VAL A 494 21.96 -19.28 -7.87
CA VAL A 494 22.47 -18.75 -6.59
C VAL A 494 21.42 -17.86 -5.94
N ILE A 495 21.17 -18.07 -4.64
CA ILE A 495 20.44 -17.10 -3.81
C ILE A 495 21.41 -15.98 -3.43
N GLY A 496 21.22 -14.79 -3.99
CA GLY A 496 22.09 -13.63 -3.80
C GLY A 496 21.79 -12.81 -2.54
N ILE A 497 20.63 -12.99 -1.89
CA ILE A 497 20.24 -12.16 -0.74
C ILE A 497 21.11 -12.48 0.50
N PRO A 498 21.92 -11.54 1.03
CA PRO A 498 22.71 -11.77 2.23
C PRO A 498 21.84 -12.01 3.46
N LYS A 499 22.19 -13.03 4.24
CA LYS A 499 21.47 -13.44 5.46
C LYS A 499 19.98 -13.76 5.24
N TRP A 500 19.62 -14.30 4.07
CA TRP A 500 18.23 -14.67 3.76
C TRP A 500 17.63 -15.68 4.77
N LYS A 501 18.46 -16.55 5.37
CA LYS A 501 18.05 -17.45 6.45
C LYS A 501 17.64 -16.68 7.70
N ASP A 502 18.42 -15.68 8.13
CA ASP A 502 18.10 -14.81 9.25
C ASP A 502 16.81 -14.01 9.01
N ILE A 503 16.59 -13.52 7.77
CA ILE A 503 15.35 -12.83 7.38
C ILE A 503 14.17 -13.79 7.49
N THR A 504 14.27 -14.97 6.87
CA THR A 504 13.23 -15.99 6.88
C THR A 504 12.88 -16.43 8.30
N SER A 505 13.88 -16.66 9.15
CA SER A 505 13.68 -17.11 10.54
C SER A 505 12.91 -16.12 11.43
N ARG A 506 12.81 -14.84 11.06
CA ARG A 506 12.01 -13.84 11.79
C ARG A 506 10.50 -13.98 11.54
N PHE A 507 10.11 -14.47 10.36
CA PHE A 507 8.70 -14.65 9.98
C PHE A 507 8.28 -16.12 10.10
N LEU A 508 9.14 -17.02 9.60
CA LEU A 508 8.94 -18.46 9.50
C LEU A 508 10.15 -19.17 10.12
N PRO A 509 10.28 -19.18 11.46
CA PRO A 509 11.32 -19.95 12.13
C PRO A 509 11.14 -21.43 11.81
N CYS A 510 12.24 -22.11 11.47
CA CYS A 510 12.21 -23.53 11.23
C CYS A 510 11.78 -24.26 12.52
N PRO A 511 10.83 -25.22 12.45
CA PRO A 511 10.41 -25.97 13.63
C PRO A 511 11.62 -26.58 14.34
N PRO A 512 11.68 -26.57 15.69
CA PRO A 512 12.83 -27.07 16.42
C PRO A 512 13.12 -28.51 15.99
N SER A 513 14.35 -28.75 15.54
CA SER A 513 14.73 -30.00 14.89
C SER A 513 14.41 -31.19 15.78
N SER A 514 13.50 -32.05 15.31
CA SER A 514 13.19 -33.33 15.96
C SER A 514 14.32 -34.33 15.71
N ALA A 515 15.46 -34.10 16.36
CA ALA A 515 16.51 -35.08 16.52
C ALA A 515 15.94 -36.30 17.26
N SER A 516 15.56 -37.33 16.48
CA SER A 516 15.34 -38.72 16.87
C SER A 516 14.98 -38.98 18.35
N LEU A 517 13.76 -38.62 18.78
CA LEU A 517 13.25 -38.99 20.09
C LEU A 517 12.55 -40.35 20.04
N LYS A 518 13.12 -41.31 20.76
CA LYS A 518 12.66 -42.71 20.83
C LYS A 518 11.29 -42.82 21.51
N LEU A 519 10.56 -43.84 21.08
CA LEU A 519 9.25 -44.24 21.58
C LEU A 519 9.29 -44.67 23.07
N SER A 520 8.49 -44.04 23.94
CA SER A 520 8.08 -44.60 25.24
C SER A 520 6.68 -44.10 25.65
N ARG A 521 5.87 -44.99 26.25
CA ARG A 521 4.41 -44.85 26.37
C ARG A 521 3.93 -44.34 27.76
N LEU A 522 2.63 -43.96 27.79
CA LEU A 522 1.58 -44.15 28.84
C LEU A 522 1.23 -42.95 29.79
N PRO A 523 0.00 -42.85 30.39
CA PRO A 523 -0.99 -41.82 29.96
C PRO A 523 -1.86 -41.10 31.05
N LEU A 524 -2.85 -40.31 30.58
CA LEU A 524 -4.21 -40.01 31.14
C LEU A 524 -4.49 -38.89 32.20
N SER A 525 -5.76 -38.41 32.13
CA SER A 525 -6.53 -37.48 33.01
C SER A 525 -6.48 -35.98 32.67
N SER A 526 -7.47 -35.31 32.06
CA SER A 526 -8.92 -35.09 32.35
C SER A 526 -9.24 -33.93 33.32
N THR A 527 -9.92 -32.87 32.85
CA THR A 527 -11.22 -32.31 33.34
C THR A 527 -11.58 -30.98 32.63
N ASN A 528 -12.80 -30.47 32.88
CA ASN A 528 -13.56 -29.51 32.06
C ASN A 528 -14.42 -28.60 33.02
N PRO A 529 -15.39 -27.76 32.60
CA PRO A 529 -15.25 -26.33 32.20
C PRO A 529 -16.19 -25.33 32.95
N LYS A 530 -16.36 -24.09 32.42
CA LYS A 530 -17.60 -23.24 32.36
C LYS A 530 -17.72 -21.92 33.17
N LEU A 531 -18.62 -21.08 32.61
CA LEU A 531 -19.48 -19.97 33.13
C LEU A 531 -18.98 -18.52 32.92
N THR A 532 -19.78 -17.48 32.61
CA THR A 532 -20.98 -17.19 31.76
C THR A 532 -21.60 -15.84 32.21
N MET A 533 -22.01 -15.00 31.25
CA MET A 533 -23.19 -14.08 31.25
C MET A 533 -23.28 -12.77 32.07
N ALA A 534 -24.05 -11.83 31.46
CA ALA A 534 -24.93 -10.79 32.03
C ALA A 534 -24.29 -9.50 32.62
N SER A 535 -24.87 -8.27 32.56
CA SER A 535 -26.11 -7.74 31.93
C SER A 535 -26.15 -6.18 32.04
N MET A 536 -26.52 -5.39 31.00
CA MET A 536 -27.83 -4.70 30.78
C MET A 536 -28.06 -3.25 31.30
N LEU A 537 -28.99 -2.54 30.59
CA LEU A 537 -29.87 -1.40 30.99
C LEU A 537 -29.25 0.02 31.19
N ARG A 538 -29.92 1.18 30.96
CA ARG A 538 -31.07 1.64 30.10
C ARG A 538 -31.36 3.17 30.30
N ARG A 539 -31.82 3.90 29.25
CA ARG A 539 -32.75 5.10 29.28
C ARG A 539 -32.21 6.42 29.95
N ALA A 540 -32.73 7.66 29.82
CA ALA A 540 -33.84 8.37 29.11
C ALA A 540 -33.58 9.93 29.10
N ILE A 541 -34.43 10.92 28.70
CA ILE A 541 -35.24 11.35 27.50
C ILE A 541 -35.89 12.77 27.81
N TRP A 542 -36.27 13.60 26.82
CA TRP A 542 -37.01 14.93 26.85
C TRP A 542 -36.18 16.24 27.05
N LEU A 543 -36.57 17.47 26.58
CA LEU A 543 -37.21 18.00 25.33
C LEU A 543 -37.26 19.57 25.31
N LEU A 544 -37.54 20.21 24.14
CA LEU A 544 -38.14 21.57 23.89
C LEU A 544 -37.30 22.85 24.22
N ALA A 545 -37.48 24.05 23.60
CA ALA A 545 -38.17 24.50 22.36
C ALA A 545 -37.77 25.95 21.90
N VAL A 546 -37.65 26.14 20.56
CA VAL A 546 -38.31 27.10 19.61
C VAL A 546 -38.43 28.63 19.86
N LEU A 547 -38.43 29.39 18.73
CA LEU A 547 -38.76 30.82 18.40
C LEU A 547 -37.54 31.76 18.19
N SER A 548 -37.15 32.24 16.99
CA SER A 548 -37.81 33.10 15.95
C SER A 548 -37.80 34.61 16.30
N LEU A 549 -37.51 35.62 15.44
CA LEU A 549 -37.27 35.78 13.99
C LEU A 549 -36.71 37.23 13.71
N LEU A 550 -35.88 37.42 12.66
CA LEU A 550 -35.66 38.67 11.85
C LEU A 550 -35.14 39.96 12.57
N ASN A 551 -34.42 40.93 11.97
CA ASN A 551 -34.01 41.19 10.56
C ASN A 551 -32.65 42.00 10.51
N PRO A 552 -32.12 42.53 9.38
CA PRO A 552 -30.68 42.44 9.10
C PRO A 552 -29.89 43.75 9.27
N SER A 553 -28.57 43.64 9.31
CA SER A 553 -27.64 44.75 9.05
C SER A 553 -26.32 44.23 8.49
N VAL A 554 -25.82 44.88 7.44
CA VAL A 554 -24.53 44.57 6.80
C VAL A 554 -23.41 44.74 7.83
N ASN A 555 -22.59 43.70 8.04
CA ASN A 555 -21.38 43.85 8.83
C ASN A 555 -20.26 42.95 8.29
N GLY A 556 -19.02 43.43 8.36
CA GLY A 556 -17.89 42.91 7.60
C GLY A 556 -17.62 41.42 7.88
N GLN A 557 -17.63 40.61 6.82
CA GLN A 557 -17.18 39.24 6.89
C GLN A 557 -15.68 39.22 7.24
N GLN A 558 -15.34 38.68 8.41
CA GLN A 558 -13.94 38.39 8.74
C GLN A 558 -13.37 37.48 7.65
N VAL A 559 -12.24 37.89 7.07
CA VAL A 559 -11.54 37.13 6.05
C VAL A 559 -11.09 35.79 6.65
N GLY A 560 -11.61 34.68 6.12
CA GLY A 560 -11.11 33.34 6.38
C GLY A 560 -11.64 32.59 7.61
N THR A 561 -12.65 33.09 8.34
CA THR A 561 -13.26 32.37 9.50
C THR A 561 -14.62 31.72 9.19
N ALA A 562 -15.08 31.74 7.94
CA ALA A 562 -16.39 31.19 7.52
C ALA A 562 -16.41 29.67 7.28
N CYS A 563 -15.37 28.94 7.70
CA CYS A 563 -15.27 27.49 7.57
C CYS A 563 -15.72 26.81 8.86
N SER A 564 -16.42 25.68 8.73
CA SER A 564 -16.81 24.81 9.85
C SER A 564 -15.61 24.24 10.59
N ASP A 565 -14.55 23.95 9.85
CA ASP A 565 -13.44 23.13 10.29
C ASP A 565 -12.19 23.98 10.59
N PRO A 566 -11.36 23.55 11.57
CA PRO A 566 -10.13 24.26 11.91
C PRO A 566 -9.10 24.25 10.77
N ARG A 567 -8.15 25.18 10.80
CA ARG A 567 -7.07 25.23 9.82
C ARG A 567 -6.12 24.04 10.02
N VAL A 568 -6.05 23.17 9.02
CA VAL A 568 -5.08 22.07 8.94
C VAL A 568 -4.16 22.30 7.74
N ARG A 569 -2.86 22.39 7.97
CA ARG A 569 -1.83 22.47 6.91
C ARG A 569 -1.30 21.08 6.58
N LYS A 570 -1.45 20.65 5.33
CA LYS A 570 -0.95 19.36 4.83
C LYS A 570 0.34 19.54 4.04
N SER A 571 1.06 18.45 3.78
CA SER A 571 2.16 18.46 2.79
C SER A 571 1.59 18.78 1.41
N TRP A 572 2.33 19.46 0.54
CA TRP A 572 1.95 19.62 -0.87
C TRP A 572 1.72 18.27 -1.56
N ASP A 573 2.48 17.25 -1.15
CA ASP A 573 2.34 15.88 -1.69
C ASP A 573 1.03 15.21 -1.23
N ALA A 574 0.37 15.73 -0.18
CA ALA A 574 -0.91 15.27 0.35
C ALA A 574 -2.12 16.10 -0.13
N TYR A 575 -1.92 17.20 -0.86
CA TYR A 575 -3.01 17.95 -1.47
C TYR A 575 -3.59 17.15 -2.65
N THR A 576 -4.91 16.99 -2.70
CA THR A 576 -5.61 16.47 -3.88
C THR A 576 -5.44 17.40 -5.08
N ASP A 577 -5.59 16.90 -6.30
CA ASP A 577 -5.49 17.73 -7.51
C ASP A 577 -6.45 18.94 -7.49
N THR A 578 -7.62 18.80 -6.87
CA THR A 578 -8.57 19.90 -6.64
C THR A 578 -8.02 20.95 -5.68
N GLU A 579 -7.41 20.54 -4.57
CA GLU A 579 -6.77 21.45 -3.61
C GLU A 579 -5.52 22.12 -4.21
N LYS A 580 -4.71 21.36 -4.97
CA LYS A 580 -3.56 21.89 -5.72
C LYS A 580 -3.99 22.93 -6.76
N ALA A 581 -4.99 22.61 -7.58
CA ALA A 581 -5.54 23.52 -8.57
C ALA A 581 -6.13 24.77 -7.92
N LEU A 582 -6.90 24.62 -6.82
CA LEU A 582 -7.45 25.75 -6.07
C LEU A 582 -6.36 26.63 -5.44
N TYR A 583 -5.27 26.03 -4.94
CA TYR A 583 -4.13 26.75 -4.38
C TYR A 583 -3.33 27.50 -5.46
N ILE A 584 -3.04 26.84 -6.58
CA ILE A 584 -2.37 27.44 -7.75
C ILE A 584 -3.22 28.58 -8.32
N GLU A 585 -4.54 28.39 -8.46
CA GLU A 585 -5.42 29.46 -8.94
C GLU A 585 -5.43 30.66 -7.97
N ALA A 586 -5.49 30.43 -6.66
CA ALA A 586 -5.44 31.48 -5.65
C ALA A 586 -4.11 32.27 -5.70
N VAL A 587 -2.97 31.58 -5.78
CA VAL A 587 -1.64 32.23 -5.81
C VAL A 587 -1.42 32.98 -7.13
N GLY A 588 -1.84 32.43 -8.27
CA GLY A 588 -1.79 33.13 -9.56
C GLY A 588 -2.64 34.41 -9.54
N LEU A 589 -3.87 34.32 -9.03
CA LEU A 589 -4.75 35.48 -8.84
C LEU A 589 -4.17 36.53 -7.88
N ALA A 590 -3.49 36.11 -6.81
CA ALA A 590 -2.79 37.01 -5.88
C ALA A 590 -1.60 37.75 -6.53
N MET A 591 -0.91 37.11 -7.46
CA MET A 591 0.18 37.71 -8.24
C MET A 591 -0.35 38.70 -9.28
N ASP A 592 -1.42 38.35 -10.01
CA ASP A 592 -2.07 39.22 -10.99
C ASP A 592 -2.67 40.48 -10.33
N GLN A 593 -3.20 40.35 -9.12
CA GLN A 593 -3.72 41.49 -8.32
C GLN A 593 -2.61 42.30 -7.61
N GLY A 594 -1.35 41.89 -7.69
CA GLY A 594 -0.22 42.61 -7.12
C GLY A 594 -0.01 42.45 -5.60
N PHE A 595 -0.80 41.60 -4.92
CA PHE A 595 -0.67 41.36 -3.48
C PHE A 595 0.60 40.59 -3.15
N TYR A 596 0.90 39.55 -3.93
CA TYR A 596 2.03 38.64 -3.71
C TYR A 596 3.37 39.39 -3.63
N GLN A 597 3.59 40.32 -4.55
CA GLN A 597 4.77 41.16 -4.67
C GLN A 597 5.03 41.98 -3.40
N LYS A 598 3.98 42.35 -2.65
CA LYS A 598 4.11 43.10 -1.40
C LYS A 598 4.60 42.24 -0.23
N PHE A 599 4.41 40.92 -0.26
CA PHE A 599 5.04 40.02 0.71
C PHE A 599 6.55 39.87 0.45
N VAL A 600 6.96 39.84 -0.83
CA VAL A 600 8.39 39.97 -1.19
C VAL A 600 8.97 41.27 -0.63
N GLN A 601 8.22 42.38 -0.72
CA GLN A 601 8.64 43.66 -0.18
C GLN A 601 8.86 43.66 1.35
N ILE A 602 8.06 42.90 2.11
CA ILE A 602 8.27 42.74 3.56
C ILE A 602 9.62 42.09 3.85
N HIS A 603 9.93 40.98 3.18
CA HIS A 603 11.14 40.19 3.48
C HIS A 603 12.44 40.90 3.08
N VAL A 604 12.41 41.76 2.07
CA VAL A 604 13.60 42.52 1.60
C VAL A 604 13.76 43.89 2.29
N GLU A 605 12.79 44.35 3.07
CA GLU A 605 12.90 45.59 3.82
C GLU A 605 13.90 45.43 4.96
N THR A 606 14.83 46.38 5.10
CA THR A 606 16.03 46.22 5.92
C THR A 606 15.74 45.89 7.39
N ALA A 607 14.77 46.56 8.04
CA ALA A 607 14.46 46.28 9.43
C ALA A 607 13.81 44.89 9.60
N SER A 608 12.85 44.59 8.72
CA SER A 608 12.12 43.31 8.69
C SER A 608 13.07 42.13 8.44
N GLY A 609 13.96 42.21 7.45
CA GLY A 609 14.92 41.16 7.11
C GLY A 609 16.03 40.94 8.14
N LEU A 610 16.49 42.00 8.83
CA LEU A 610 17.47 41.88 9.93
C LEU A 610 16.90 41.24 11.19
N GLU A 611 15.59 41.39 11.42
CA GLU A 611 14.88 40.75 12.53
C GLU A 611 14.57 39.28 12.23
N ALA A 612 14.20 38.99 10.98
CA ALA A 612 13.79 37.68 10.49
C ALA A 612 14.88 36.60 10.50
N HIS A 613 16.17 36.95 10.37
CA HIS A 613 17.29 36.00 10.16
C HIS A 613 18.50 36.24 11.09
N GLN A 614 19.20 35.15 11.46
CA GLN A 614 20.20 35.02 12.53
C GLN A 614 19.70 35.45 13.90
N THR A 615 18.47 35.10 14.19
CA THR A 615 17.85 35.41 15.47
C THR A 615 17.15 34.15 15.99
N CYS A 616 17.17 33.99 17.31
CA CYS A 616 16.35 33.01 18.02
C CYS A 616 14.86 33.05 17.63
N VAL A 617 14.37 34.20 17.15
CA VAL A 617 12.98 34.43 16.75
C VAL A 617 12.68 34.12 15.27
N PHE A 618 13.66 33.63 14.50
CA PHE A 618 13.55 33.26 13.08
C PHE A 618 12.23 32.55 12.73
N ILE A 619 11.89 31.45 13.42
CA ILE A 619 10.67 30.69 13.13
C ILE A 619 9.40 31.49 13.46
N TYR A 620 9.39 32.24 14.57
CA TYR A 620 8.22 33.01 15.01
C TYR A 620 7.92 34.19 14.09
N TRP A 621 8.95 34.83 13.53
CA TRP A 621 8.78 35.88 12.53
C TRP A 621 8.16 35.29 11.25
N HIS A 622 8.70 34.20 10.72
CA HIS A 622 8.17 33.55 9.53
C HIS A 622 6.76 32.96 9.73
N ARG A 623 6.42 32.50 10.94
CA ARG A 623 5.05 32.08 11.33
C ARG A 623 4.00 33.16 11.08
N MET A 624 4.28 34.41 11.45
CA MET A 624 3.38 35.54 11.20
C MET A 624 3.25 35.87 9.70
N LEU A 625 4.34 35.76 8.94
CA LEU A 625 4.35 36.02 7.50
C LEU A 625 3.46 35.00 6.75
N LEU A 626 3.56 33.72 7.11
CA LEU A 626 2.76 32.62 6.55
C LEU A 626 1.26 32.81 6.83
N LEU A 627 0.89 33.25 8.04
CA LEU A 627 -0.51 33.51 8.40
C LEU A 627 -1.11 34.68 7.63
N GLY A 628 -0.38 35.78 7.47
CA GLY A 628 -0.83 36.90 6.65
C GLY A 628 -0.99 36.51 5.17
N PHE A 629 -0.10 35.67 4.65
CA PHE A 629 -0.17 35.16 3.29
C PHE A 629 -1.38 34.23 3.09
N GLU A 630 -1.62 33.30 4.01
CA GLU A 630 -2.78 32.42 4.00
C GLU A 630 -4.10 33.19 4.10
N ASN A 631 -4.17 34.19 4.98
CA ASN A 631 -5.34 35.08 5.10
C ASN A 631 -5.62 35.84 3.79
N MET A 632 -4.56 36.31 3.11
CA MET A 632 -4.68 36.96 1.81
C MET A 632 -5.29 36.02 0.76
N LEU A 633 -4.79 34.78 0.62
CA LEU A 633 -5.34 33.81 -0.33
C LEU A 633 -6.81 33.46 -0.02
N ARG A 634 -7.16 33.25 1.26
CA ARG A 634 -8.53 33.00 1.72
C ARG A 634 -9.49 34.17 1.47
N SER A 635 -8.97 35.37 1.19
CA SER A 635 -9.76 36.58 0.91
C SER A 635 -10.27 36.69 -0.54
N LEU A 636 -9.63 35.99 -1.49
CA LEU A 636 -9.79 36.23 -2.93
C LEU A 636 -11.15 35.79 -3.49
N GLY A 637 -12.00 35.17 -2.68
CA GLY A 637 -13.32 34.67 -3.05
C GLY A 637 -13.80 33.53 -2.15
N THR A 638 -15.11 33.30 -2.10
CA THR A 638 -15.74 32.30 -1.23
C THR A 638 -15.22 30.88 -1.45
N LYS A 639 -14.81 30.51 -2.68
CA LYS A 639 -14.21 29.19 -2.96
C LYS A 639 -12.85 28.99 -2.30
N TYR A 640 -12.10 30.05 -2.02
CA TYR A 640 -10.79 29.99 -1.37
C TYR A 640 -10.89 30.11 0.16
N GLN A 641 -12.07 30.37 0.73
CA GLN A 641 -12.22 30.79 2.13
C GLN A 641 -11.69 29.78 3.15
N CYS A 642 -11.53 28.51 2.77
CA CYS A 642 -11.01 27.40 3.58
C CYS A 642 -9.60 26.91 3.20
N LEU A 643 -8.97 27.51 2.19
CA LEU A 643 -7.61 27.19 1.74
C LEU A 643 -6.58 27.38 2.86
N THR A 644 -5.67 26.43 3.04
CA THR A 644 -4.51 26.53 3.94
C THR A 644 -3.20 26.54 3.14
N VAL A 645 -2.11 27.03 3.74
CA VAL A 645 -0.79 26.98 3.09
C VAL A 645 -0.19 25.56 3.23
N PRO A 646 0.18 24.90 2.12
CA PRO A 646 0.85 23.61 2.14
C PRO A 646 2.29 23.77 2.64
N TYR A 647 2.81 22.78 3.37
CA TYR A 647 4.25 22.69 3.64
C TYR A 647 4.95 21.76 2.65
N TRP A 648 6.27 21.94 2.49
CA TRP A 648 7.12 21.09 1.66
C TRP A 648 7.82 20.08 2.55
N ASP A 649 7.44 18.80 2.46
CA ASP A 649 8.06 17.76 3.28
C ASP A 649 9.46 17.40 2.74
N HIS A 650 10.49 18.00 3.35
CA HIS A 650 11.88 17.72 3.02
C HIS A 650 12.36 16.35 3.55
N LEU A 651 11.73 15.78 4.59
CA LEU A 651 12.08 14.44 5.07
C LEU A 651 11.58 13.39 4.07
N SER A 652 10.33 13.52 3.61
CA SER A 652 9.80 12.72 2.49
C SER A 652 10.62 12.90 1.21
N ALA A 653 11.04 14.13 0.88
CA ALA A 653 11.81 14.39 -0.34
C ALA A 653 13.27 13.87 -0.27
N THR A 654 13.95 13.98 0.87
CA THR A 654 15.27 13.33 1.06
C THR A 654 15.15 11.82 1.15
N ALA A 655 14.06 11.28 1.69
CA ALA A 655 13.75 9.85 1.65
C ALA A 655 13.63 9.35 0.21
N ARG A 656 12.92 10.08 -0.66
CA ARG A 656 12.84 9.82 -2.10
C ARG A 656 14.23 9.90 -2.76
N GLN A 657 15.05 10.89 -2.42
CA GLN A 657 16.39 11.05 -3.03
C GLN A 657 17.33 9.90 -2.65
N ALA A 658 17.41 9.58 -1.35
CA ALA A 658 18.30 8.55 -0.85
C ALA A 658 17.87 7.14 -1.27
N SER A 659 16.58 6.95 -1.58
CA SER A 659 16.04 5.75 -2.25
C SER A 659 16.27 5.74 -3.77
N SER A 660 17.00 6.72 -4.33
CA SER A 660 17.24 6.91 -5.77
C SER A 660 15.99 7.08 -6.64
N ASN A 661 14.82 7.38 -6.05
CA ASN A 661 13.58 7.65 -6.79
C ASN A 661 13.65 9.01 -7.55
N CYS A 662 14.60 9.85 -7.17
CA CYS A 662 14.91 11.14 -7.76
C CYS A 662 16.37 11.45 -7.44
N SER A 663 17.07 12.18 -8.31
CA SER A 663 18.50 12.49 -8.13
C SER A 663 18.74 13.85 -7.48
N SER A 664 17.75 14.75 -7.52
CA SER A 664 17.96 16.18 -7.35
C SER A 664 16.82 16.86 -6.60
N ILE A 665 17.07 18.07 -6.08
CA ILE A 665 16.03 18.86 -5.40
C ILE A 665 14.79 19.11 -6.29
N GLU A 666 14.98 19.35 -7.59
CA GLU A 666 13.88 19.48 -8.57
C GLU A 666 13.09 18.19 -8.75
N THR A 667 13.78 17.07 -8.98
CA THR A 667 13.14 15.78 -9.30
C THR A 667 12.48 15.14 -8.07
N CYS A 668 12.94 15.47 -6.86
CA CYS A 668 12.36 14.97 -5.62
C CYS A 668 11.14 15.75 -5.12
N SER A 669 10.80 16.88 -5.74
CA SER A 669 9.85 17.84 -5.19
C SER A 669 8.84 18.29 -6.25
N PRO A 670 7.71 17.56 -6.40
CA PRO A 670 6.69 17.88 -7.39
C PRO A 670 6.23 19.34 -7.35
N ILE A 671 6.22 19.96 -6.15
CA ILE A 671 5.91 21.37 -5.94
C ILE A 671 6.72 22.34 -6.83
N ILE A 672 7.98 22.02 -7.17
CA ILE A 672 8.80 22.88 -8.04
C ILE A 672 8.24 22.86 -9.47
N ALA A 673 7.87 21.68 -9.97
CA ALA A 673 7.26 21.48 -11.27
C ALA A 673 5.83 22.06 -11.33
N ASP A 674 5.00 21.76 -10.33
CA ASP A 674 3.62 22.23 -10.21
C ASP A 674 3.56 23.78 -10.17
N PHE A 675 4.57 24.43 -9.57
CA PHE A 675 4.69 25.90 -9.52
C PHE A 675 5.39 26.51 -10.76
N GLY A 676 5.51 25.77 -11.87
CA GLY A 676 6.02 26.23 -13.16
C GLY A 676 7.32 25.57 -13.65
N GLY A 677 7.95 24.71 -12.84
CA GLY A 677 9.20 24.01 -13.18
C GLY A 677 10.38 24.96 -13.44
N THR A 678 11.34 24.49 -14.24
CA THR A 678 12.57 25.26 -14.55
C THR A 678 13.05 25.14 -16.01
N THR A 679 12.25 24.51 -16.88
CA THR A 679 12.61 24.13 -18.26
C THR A 679 12.37 25.25 -19.27
N THR A 680 11.17 25.83 -19.27
CA THR A 680 10.75 26.87 -20.24
C THR A 680 10.86 28.25 -19.60
N GLY A 681 11.51 29.19 -20.29
CA GLY A 681 11.67 30.54 -19.77
C GLY A 681 12.33 31.52 -20.73
N LEU A 682 12.32 32.79 -20.33
CA LEU A 682 12.90 33.91 -21.07
C LEU A 682 14.36 34.14 -20.67
N SER A 683 15.16 34.58 -21.63
CA SER A 683 16.56 35.01 -21.41
C SER A 683 16.60 36.45 -20.88
N LYS A 684 16.11 36.65 -19.66
CA LYS A 684 15.77 37.97 -19.08
C LYS A 684 16.18 38.05 -17.61
N SER A 685 17.02 39.03 -17.26
CA SER A 685 17.32 39.37 -15.87
C SER A 685 16.11 40.03 -15.20
N LEU A 686 15.94 39.82 -13.89
CA LEU A 686 14.88 40.44 -13.11
C LEU A 686 15.45 41.55 -12.22
N LEU A 687 15.02 42.80 -12.46
CA LEU A 687 15.24 43.89 -11.50
C LEU A 687 14.02 43.95 -10.57
N VAL A 688 14.22 43.60 -9.29
CA VAL A 688 13.14 43.59 -8.29
C VAL A 688 13.63 44.29 -7.03
N TYR A 689 12.91 45.33 -6.61
CA TYR A 689 13.26 46.20 -5.46
C TYR A 689 14.74 46.62 -5.46
N GLY A 690 15.22 47.18 -6.58
CA GLY A 690 16.59 47.70 -6.72
C GLY A 690 17.67 46.64 -6.99
N VAL A 691 17.43 45.36 -6.67
CA VAL A 691 18.39 44.27 -6.92
C VAL A 691 18.19 43.71 -8.33
N THR A 692 19.24 43.72 -9.14
CA THR A 692 19.27 43.00 -10.42
C THR A 692 19.68 41.56 -10.16
N ILE A 693 18.73 40.64 -10.29
CA ILE A 693 18.97 39.20 -10.24
C ILE A 693 19.29 38.76 -11.69
N PRO A 694 20.54 38.39 -12.00
CA PRO A 694 20.99 38.26 -13.39
C PRO A 694 20.48 36.97 -14.03
N TYR A 695 20.01 37.08 -15.27
CA TYR A 695 20.00 35.96 -16.18
C TYR A 695 21.44 35.56 -16.49
N THR A 696 21.73 34.26 -16.33
CA THR A 696 23.06 33.68 -16.55
C THR A 696 22.94 32.43 -17.43
N THR A 697 24.07 31.79 -17.72
CA THR A 697 24.08 30.43 -18.29
C THR A 697 23.39 29.41 -17.38
N LYS A 698 23.41 29.60 -16.04
CA LYS A 698 22.80 28.70 -15.05
C LYS A 698 21.34 29.02 -14.70
N THR A 699 20.88 30.26 -14.85
CA THR A 699 19.51 30.71 -14.48
C THR A 699 18.63 31.00 -15.70
N ILE A 700 17.31 30.92 -15.55
CA ILE A 700 16.32 31.26 -16.59
C ILE A 700 15.06 31.87 -15.95
N CYS A 701 14.41 32.79 -16.65
CA CYS A 701 13.20 33.43 -16.16
C CYS A 701 11.98 32.59 -16.59
N VAL A 702 11.57 31.65 -15.73
CA VAL A 702 10.50 30.68 -15.99
C VAL A 702 9.17 31.40 -16.19
N ASN A 703 8.55 31.23 -17.36
CA ASN A 703 7.39 32.01 -17.81
C ASN A 703 6.13 31.14 -18.03
N GLN A 704 5.94 30.11 -17.20
CA GLN A 704 4.83 29.16 -17.28
C GLN A 704 4.31 28.80 -15.88
N GLY A 705 3.07 28.32 -15.78
CA GLY A 705 2.42 28.05 -14.50
C GLY A 705 2.34 29.30 -13.62
N LEU A 706 2.44 29.13 -12.29
CA LEU A 706 2.45 30.25 -11.34
C LEU A 706 3.48 31.33 -11.68
N ALA A 707 4.69 30.93 -12.10
CA ALA A 707 5.76 31.86 -12.40
C ALA A 707 5.41 32.90 -13.51
N TYR A 708 4.47 32.58 -14.41
CA TYR A 708 3.98 33.51 -15.43
C TYR A 708 3.18 34.69 -14.86
N HIS A 709 2.51 34.52 -13.71
CA HIS A 709 1.71 35.58 -13.09
C HIS A 709 2.57 36.62 -12.36
N PHE A 710 3.85 36.32 -12.09
CA PHE A 710 4.71 37.23 -11.36
C PHE A 710 5.12 38.46 -12.21
N CYS A 711 4.64 39.63 -11.81
CA CYS A 711 4.94 40.90 -12.50
C CYS A 711 6.20 41.65 -12.03
N GLY A 712 6.78 41.32 -10.87
CA GLY A 712 7.86 42.13 -10.28
C GLY A 712 7.40 43.53 -9.85
N ASN A 713 8.33 44.49 -9.80
CA ASN A 713 8.07 45.88 -9.36
C ASN A 713 8.31 46.93 -10.48
N ASN A 714 8.36 46.52 -11.75
CA ASN A 714 8.60 47.41 -12.89
C ASN A 714 7.30 47.68 -13.66
N THR A 715 7.24 48.80 -14.39
CA THR A 715 6.06 49.28 -15.14
C THR A 715 5.65 48.44 -16.36
N GLY A 716 6.26 47.26 -16.54
CA GLY A 716 5.77 46.20 -17.41
C GLY A 716 5.91 44.86 -16.68
N CYS A 717 4.85 44.06 -16.68
CA CYS A 717 4.82 42.78 -15.97
C CYS A 717 5.98 41.87 -16.42
N ALA A 718 6.77 41.38 -15.46
CA ALA A 718 7.89 40.51 -15.74
C ALA A 718 7.47 39.22 -16.48
N HIS A 719 6.31 38.68 -16.13
CA HIS A 719 5.73 37.42 -16.60
C HIS A 719 6.65 36.20 -16.43
N CYS A 720 7.53 36.25 -15.42
CA CYS A 720 8.43 35.14 -15.10
C CYS A 720 9.10 35.27 -13.73
N VAL A 721 9.51 34.12 -13.16
CA VAL A 721 10.36 34.02 -11.96
C VAL A 721 11.73 33.43 -12.33
N LEU A 722 12.82 34.01 -11.81
CA LEU A 722 14.17 33.56 -12.14
C LEU A 722 14.58 32.34 -11.28
N ARG A 723 14.56 31.15 -11.88
CA ARG A 723 15.00 29.90 -11.24
C ARG A 723 16.34 29.43 -11.82
N THR A 724 17.02 28.56 -11.10
CA THR A 724 18.09 27.72 -11.65
C THR A 724 17.48 26.86 -12.77
N ARG A 725 18.13 26.79 -13.94
CA ARG A 725 17.62 26.00 -15.08
C ARG A 725 17.60 24.53 -14.76
N ASN A 726 16.67 23.83 -15.39
CA ASN A 726 16.53 22.38 -15.32
C ASN A 726 17.87 21.63 -15.51
N ARG A 727 18.68 21.99 -16.52
CA ARG A 727 19.98 21.33 -16.76
C ARG A 727 21.03 21.46 -15.65
N TYR A 728 20.76 22.24 -14.60
CA TYR A 728 21.58 22.34 -13.39
C TYR A 728 20.79 21.92 -12.14
N LEU A 729 19.50 22.29 -12.02
CA LEU A 729 18.69 21.89 -10.86
C LEU A 729 18.27 20.39 -10.89
N THR A 730 18.38 19.73 -12.05
CA THR A 730 18.33 18.25 -12.17
C THR A 730 19.64 17.57 -11.77
N THR A 731 20.73 18.32 -11.61
CA THR A 731 22.02 17.81 -11.11
C THR A 731 22.34 18.26 -9.68
N THR A 732 21.70 19.32 -9.17
CA THR A 732 21.84 19.76 -7.77
C THR A 732 21.16 18.79 -6.81
N LEU A 733 21.96 18.18 -5.94
CA LEU A 733 21.52 17.18 -4.97
C LEU A 733 20.51 17.75 -3.96
N TYR A 734 19.76 16.87 -3.31
CA TYR A 734 19.00 17.26 -2.13
C TYR A 734 19.96 17.49 -0.95
N PRO A 735 19.82 18.61 -0.21
CA PRO A 735 20.57 18.89 1.02
C PRO A 735 20.60 17.75 2.04
N THR A 736 21.80 17.40 2.52
CA THR A 736 22.01 16.42 3.60
C THR A 736 21.51 16.96 4.93
N GLU A 737 21.59 18.27 5.15
CA GLU A 737 21.05 18.94 6.33
C GLU A 737 19.51 18.89 6.42
N ALA A 738 18.84 18.46 5.35
CA ALA A 738 17.41 18.19 5.32
C ALA A 738 17.05 16.70 5.56
N SER A 739 18.05 15.83 5.70
CA SER A 739 17.85 14.39 5.92
C SER A 739 17.31 14.09 7.32
N PHE A 740 16.60 12.97 7.47
CA PHE A 740 16.10 12.51 8.78
C PHE A 740 17.20 12.51 9.86
N GLY A 741 18.40 12.02 9.54
CA GLY A 741 19.52 11.92 10.48
C GLY A 741 20.05 13.28 10.96
N SER A 742 20.24 14.25 10.05
CA SER A 742 20.69 15.60 10.45
C SER A 742 19.57 16.39 11.14
N VAL A 743 18.34 16.38 10.60
CA VAL A 743 17.20 17.09 11.23
C VAL A 743 16.94 16.54 12.63
N TYR A 744 17.00 15.22 12.83
CA TYR A 744 16.92 14.60 14.16
C TYR A 744 17.94 15.21 15.15
N GLN A 745 19.18 15.38 14.70
CA GLN A 745 20.26 15.95 15.52
C GLN A 745 20.06 17.45 15.76
N GLN A 746 19.64 18.23 14.76
CA GLN A 746 19.28 19.65 14.91
C GLN A 746 18.15 19.83 15.93
N MET A 747 17.16 18.94 15.95
CA MET A 747 15.99 19.01 16.84
C MET A 747 16.26 18.54 18.27
N PHE A 748 16.98 17.43 18.46
CA PHE A 748 17.05 16.74 19.76
C PHE A 748 18.42 16.85 20.48
N SER A 749 19.41 17.55 19.91
CA SER A 749 20.67 17.85 20.62
C SER A 749 20.54 18.93 21.70
N TYR A 750 19.48 19.76 21.64
CA TYR A 750 19.34 20.97 22.46
C TYR A 750 18.03 20.98 23.25
N ASN A 751 18.05 21.66 24.40
CA ASN A 751 16.89 21.81 25.29
C ASN A 751 16.42 23.28 25.45
N ASP A 752 17.07 24.21 24.75
CA ASP A 752 16.65 25.60 24.63
C ASP A 752 16.30 25.95 23.17
N SER A 753 15.28 26.78 23.01
CA SER A 753 14.70 27.16 21.73
C SER A 753 15.60 28.07 20.89
N ALA A 754 16.56 28.78 21.50
CA ALA A 754 17.46 29.65 20.74
C ALA A 754 18.53 28.81 20.03
N SER A 755 19.12 27.82 20.71
CA SER A 755 20.00 26.83 20.11
C SER A 755 19.27 25.98 19.07
N PHE A 756 18.03 25.56 19.35
CA PHE A 756 17.15 24.88 18.39
C PHE A 756 16.90 25.74 17.13
N SER A 757 16.38 26.96 17.28
CA SER A 757 16.12 27.87 16.15
C SER A 757 17.39 28.12 15.35
N THR A 758 18.53 28.30 16.02
CA THR A 758 19.85 28.47 15.38
C THR A 758 20.30 27.22 14.63
N ALA A 759 20.04 26.02 15.15
CA ALA A 759 20.39 24.76 14.51
C ALA A 759 19.55 24.51 13.25
N ILE A 760 18.23 24.75 13.32
CA ILE A 760 17.31 24.67 12.17
C ILE A 760 17.62 25.75 11.13
N GLU A 761 17.87 26.99 11.58
CA GLU A 761 18.21 28.10 10.69
C GLU A 761 19.54 27.87 9.99
N ARG A 762 20.56 27.27 10.64
CA ARG A 762 21.88 27.03 10.02
C ARG A 762 21.99 25.71 9.24
N GLY A 763 21.18 24.71 9.61
CA GLY A 763 21.09 23.42 8.92
C GLY A 763 20.15 23.48 7.73
N ILE A 764 18.94 22.94 7.88
CA ILE A 764 17.99 22.72 6.77
C ILE A 764 17.67 23.98 5.93
N HIS A 765 17.60 25.16 6.54
CA HIS A 765 17.33 26.44 5.85
C HIS A 765 18.63 27.05 5.27
N SER A 766 19.49 27.50 6.19
CA SER A 766 20.57 28.49 6.03
C SER A 766 20.10 29.85 5.47
N ALA A 767 20.44 30.90 6.22
CA ALA A 767 20.58 32.27 5.73
C ALA A 767 21.47 33.05 6.70
N LEU A 768 22.39 33.85 6.18
CA LEU A 768 23.16 34.85 6.92
C LEU A 768 22.95 36.24 6.26
N LEU A 769 23.37 37.35 6.85
CA LEU A 769 23.17 38.67 6.24
C LEU A 769 24.42 39.50 6.44
N LEU A 770 24.98 40.01 5.34
CA LEU A 770 26.11 40.92 5.31
C LEU A 770 25.96 42.05 6.34
N THR A 771 27.10 42.47 6.89
CA THR A 771 27.19 43.64 7.77
C THR A 771 26.61 44.90 7.13
N THR A 772 26.05 45.78 7.96
CA THR A 772 25.26 46.98 7.58
C THR A 772 25.92 47.89 6.54
N THR A 773 27.25 47.89 6.42
CA THR A 773 28.00 48.73 5.48
C THR A 773 27.88 48.28 4.02
N ALA A 774 27.80 46.98 3.73
CA ALA A 774 27.76 46.47 2.36
C ALA A 774 26.37 46.65 1.70
N PHE A 775 25.30 46.54 2.50
CA PHE A 775 23.92 46.79 2.08
C PHE A 775 23.72 48.20 1.49
N TYR A 776 24.42 49.21 2.03
CA TYR A 776 24.29 50.59 1.59
C TYR A 776 24.93 50.83 0.21
N TYR A 777 26.05 50.18 -0.10
CA TYR A 777 26.75 50.34 -1.38
C TYR A 777 26.06 49.61 -2.55
N ALA A 778 25.50 48.42 -2.29
CA ALA A 778 24.81 47.62 -3.31
C ALA A 778 23.55 48.30 -3.89
N PHE A 779 22.93 49.21 -3.14
CA PHE A 779 21.70 49.91 -3.52
C PHE A 779 21.90 51.30 -4.12
N HIS A 780 23.09 51.92 -3.99
CA HIS A 780 23.31 53.33 -4.34
C HIS A 780 24.48 53.60 -5.30
N THR A 781 25.27 52.59 -5.66
CA THR A 781 26.30 52.74 -6.70
C THR A 781 26.11 51.74 -7.83
N ASN A 782 25.97 52.24 -9.07
CA ASN A 782 25.99 51.45 -10.32
C ASN A 782 27.40 50.91 -10.61
N PHE A 783 28.00 50.20 -9.65
CA PHE A 783 29.32 49.62 -9.81
C PHE A 783 29.21 48.27 -10.53
N LEU A 784 30.01 48.12 -11.58
CA LEU A 784 30.01 46.94 -12.43
C LEU A 784 30.47 45.72 -11.61
N ILE A 785 29.54 44.85 -11.20
CA ILE A 785 29.90 43.59 -10.54
C ILE A 785 30.69 42.76 -11.55
N VAL A 786 31.97 42.53 -11.24
CA VAL A 786 32.95 41.91 -12.12
C VAL A 786 32.46 40.54 -12.55
N THR A 787 32.55 40.27 -13.85
CA THR A 787 32.18 38.99 -14.47
C THR A 787 33.23 37.92 -14.13
N LEU A 788 33.26 37.49 -12.88
CA LEU A 788 33.98 36.28 -12.45
C LEU A 788 33.24 35.04 -12.96
N ARG A 789 33.98 33.98 -13.32
CA ARG A 789 33.41 32.80 -13.99
C ARG A 789 32.44 32.06 -13.06
N LEU A 790 31.18 31.98 -13.46
CA LEU A 790 30.05 31.47 -12.65
C LEU A 790 29.86 29.95 -12.78
N ASP A 791 30.87 29.15 -12.42
CA ASP A 791 30.88 27.72 -12.76
C ASP A 791 30.66 26.73 -11.59
N HIS A 792 30.74 27.10 -10.31
CA HIS A 792 30.38 26.23 -9.16
C HIS A 792 29.26 26.85 -8.30
N TYR A 793 28.22 26.05 -8.05
CA TYR A 793 27.03 26.36 -7.27
C TYR A 793 26.45 25.03 -6.80
N ASP A 794 27.05 24.49 -5.75
CA ASP A 794 26.93 23.12 -5.27
C ASP A 794 26.97 23.23 -3.72
N THR A 795 25.95 22.71 -3.02
CA THR A 795 25.49 23.28 -1.73
C THR A 795 24.63 22.35 -0.84
N ASP A 796 24.86 22.36 0.48
CA ASP A 796 24.21 21.43 1.44
C ASP A 796 22.94 21.96 2.18
N THR A 797 22.25 23.00 1.69
CA THR A 797 21.03 23.57 2.35
C THR A 797 19.95 24.00 1.35
N VAL A 798 18.66 24.04 1.74
CA VAL A 798 17.52 24.12 0.79
C VAL A 798 17.48 25.43 -0.01
N HIS A 799 17.66 26.58 0.64
CA HIS A 799 17.66 27.88 -0.05
C HIS A 799 18.79 28.00 -1.08
N ASN A 800 19.97 27.46 -0.74
CA ASN A 800 21.15 27.51 -1.58
C ASN A 800 21.03 26.53 -2.77
N ALA A 801 20.53 25.32 -2.51
CA ALA A 801 20.33 24.28 -3.52
C ALA A 801 19.29 24.67 -4.59
N MET A 802 18.24 25.41 -4.21
CA MET A 802 17.29 25.97 -5.19
C MET A 802 17.93 26.99 -6.13
N GLY A 803 18.94 27.74 -5.66
CA GLY A 803 19.58 28.82 -6.41
C GLY A 803 18.56 29.88 -6.90
N GLY A 804 18.78 30.46 -8.08
CA GLY A 804 17.86 31.45 -8.65
C GLY A 804 17.56 32.58 -7.67
N VAL A 805 16.28 32.98 -7.52
CA VAL A 805 15.84 33.95 -6.50
C VAL A 805 15.93 33.42 -5.05
N MET A 806 15.91 32.10 -4.82
CA MET A 806 15.95 31.51 -3.46
C MET A 806 17.31 31.72 -2.76
N ALA A 807 18.38 31.93 -3.53
CA ALA A 807 19.71 32.31 -3.07
C ALA A 807 19.91 33.85 -2.90
N TYR A 808 18.82 34.60 -2.72
CA TYR A 808 18.82 36.02 -2.41
C TYR A 808 17.77 36.34 -1.33
N LEU A 809 17.86 37.52 -0.71
CA LEU A 809 16.80 38.01 0.19
C LEU A 809 15.45 38.19 -0.54
N GLN A 810 15.45 38.22 -1.88
CA GLN A 810 14.26 38.20 -2.72
C GLN A 810 13.59 36.81 -2.82
N ALA A 811 14.03 35.80 -2.05
CA ALA A 811 13.50 34.42 -2.09
C ALA A 811 11.97 34.27 -2.15
N PRO A 812 11.13 35.07 -1.44
CA PRO A 812 9.67 34.93 -1.51
C PRO A 812 9.07 35.22 -2.89
N ILE A 813 9.85 35.70 -3.88
CA ILE A 813 9.41 35.72 -5.29
C ILE A 813 9.01 34.32 -5.75
N ASP A 814 9.69 33.27 -5.28
CA ASP A 814 9.36 31.89 -5.62
C ASP A 814 8.28 31.32 -4.68
N PRO A 815 7.14 30.81 -5.20
CA PRO A 815 6.08 30.27 -4.35
C PRO A 815 6.50 29.10 -3.46
N VAL A 816 7.57 28.37 -3.78
CA VAL A 816 8.08 27.28 -2.91
C VAL A 816 8.60 27.79 -1.57
N PHE A 817 8.96 29.07 -1.46
CA PHE A 817 9.41 29.71 -0.23
C PHE A 817 8.41 29.51 0.93
N TYR A 818 7.12 29.77 0.68
CA TYR A 818 6.09 29.69 1.72
C TYR A 818 5.90 28.24 2.21
N SER A 819 6.03 27.26 1.33
CA SER A 819 5.94 25.85 1.71
C SER A 819 7.18 25.33 2.42
N HIS A 820 8.39 25.78 2.03
CA HIS A 820 9.61 25.51 2.79
C HIS A 820 9.50 26.04 4.23
N HIS A 821 9.14 27.32 4.39
CA HIS A 821 9.02 27.94 5.71
C HIS A 821 7.88 27.37 6.57
N ALA A 822 6.78 26.91 5.95
CA ALA A 822 5.74 26.16 6.66
C ALA A 822 6.22 24.79 7.18
N ALA A 823 7.26 24.19 6.59
CA ALA A 823 7.86 22.96 7.10
C ALA A 823 8.78 23.23 8.31
N LEU A 824 9.55 24.33 8.28
CA LEU A 824 10.36 24.76 9.44
C LEU A 824 9.48 25.07 10.66
N ASP A 825 8.32 25.68 10.41
CA ASP A 825 7.31 25.99 11.42
C ASP A 825 6.68 24.72 12.07
N LEU A 826 6.53 23.66 11.28
CA LEU A 826 6.13 22.34 11.79
C LEU A 826 7.20 21.72 12.71
N LEU A 827 8.50 21.85 12.39
CA LEU A 827 9.57 21.34 13.27
C LEU A 827 9.53 21.98 14.67
N GLN A 828 9.24 23.28 14.78
CA GLN A 828 9.02 23.96 16.07
C GLN A 828 7.82 23.37 16.84
N THR A 829 6.76 22.98 16.13
CA THR A 829 5.57 22.36 16.74
C THR A 829 5.89 20.98 17.32
N ILE A 830 6.70 20.18 16.62
CA ILE A 830 7.21 18.90 17.11
C ILE A 830 8.14 19.09 18.32
N TYR A 831 9.11 19.99 18.21
CA TYR A 831 10.05 20.31 19.29
C TYR A 831 9.33 20.72 20.57
N LEU A 832 8.36 21.64 20.48
CA LEU A 832 7.59 22.12 21.63
C LEU A 832 6.80 20.99 22.32
N LYS A 833 6.17 20.07 21.56
CA LYS A 833 5.49 18.89 22.13
C LYS A 833 6.46 18.02 22.92
N CYS A 834 7.66 17.79 22.39
CA CYS A 834 8.66 16.94 23.03
C CYS A 834 9.25 17.59 24.28
N GLN A 835 9.57 18.89 24.25
CA GLN A 835 10.10 19.63 25.41
C GLN A 835 9.08 19.84 26.52
N ASN A 836 7.77 19.86 26.21
CA ASN A 836 6.72 19.97 27.22
C ASN A 836 6.27 18.62 27.81
N GLY A 837 6.76 17.49 27.28
CA GLY A 837 6.41 16.15 27.77
C GLY A 837 5.01 15.66 27.39
N GLY A 838 4.30 16.36 26.50
CA GLY A 838 2.94 16.00 26.10
C GLY A 838 2.25 17.06 25.24
N GLU A 839 1.35 16.60 24.37
CA GLU A 839 0.63 17.44 23.41
C GLU A 839 -0.44 18.35 24.07
N SER A 840 -1.07 17.86 25.14
CA SER A 840 -2.14 18.54 25.88
C SER A 840 -1.66 19.70 26.76
N ILE A 841 -0.35 19.96 26.80
CA ILE A 841 0.28 20.94 27.68
C ILE A 841 0.44 22.26 26.93
N PHE A 842 -0.55 23.13 27.08
CA PHE A 842 -0.45 24.53 26.68
C PHE A 842 0.34 25.35 27.70
N LEU A 843 1.33 26.09 27.22
CA LEU A 843 1.98 27.13 28.01
C LEU A 843 1.05 28.35 28.09
N SER A 844 0.73 28.81 29.29
CA SER A 844 -0.05 30.05 29.47
C SER A 844 0.70 31.25 28.87
N ALA A 845 0.01 32.33 28.52
CA ALA A 845 0.67 33.54 27.99
C ALA A 845 1.81 34.04 28.89
N ALA A 846 1.63 34.00 30.22
CA ALA A 846 2.68 34.32 31.19
C ALA A 846 3.84 33.32 31.18
N SER A 847 3.58 32.03 30.97
CA SER A 847 4.61 31.00 30.83
C SER A 847 5.39 31.17 29.53
N LYS A 848 4.71 31.31 28.39
CA LYS A 848 5.32 31.66 27.09
C LYS A 848 6.20 32.91 27.20
N ALA A 849 5.79 33.89 28.01
CA ALA A 849 6.51 35.14 28.17
C ALA A 849 7.71 35.12 29.14
N SER A 850 7.83 34.11 30.00
CA SER A 850 8.87 34.06 31.05
C SER A 850 9.72 32.79 31.06
N ASP A 851 9.36 31.79 30.25
CA ASP A 851 10.09 30.52 30.17
C ASP A 851 11.49 30.74 29.57
N PRO A 852 12.57 30.43 30.32
CA PRO A 852 13.94 30.69 29.92
C PRO A 852 14.36 29.92 28.66
N ARG A 853 13.65 28.82 28.33
CA ARG A 853 13.91 28.04 27.12
C ARG A 853 13.73 28.87 25.85
N PHE A 854 12.88 29.90 25.84
CA PHE A 854 12.67 30.73 24.64
C PHE A 854 13.55 32.00 24.61
N TRP A 855 13.84 32.60 25.77
CA TRP A 855 14.37 33.98 25.82
C TRP A 855 15.79 34.14 26.39
N THR A 856 16.31 33.18 27.18
CA THR A 856 17.57 33.40 27.94
C THR A 856 18.83 33.51 27.07
N SER A 857 18.83 32.91 25.88
CA SER A 857 19.95 32.94 24.92
C SER A 857 19.60 33.71 23.62
N CYS A 858 18.62 34.61 23.69
CA CYS A 858 17.91 35.15 22.53
C CYS A 858 18.39 36.58 22.16
N ALA A 859 19.61 36.69 21.63
CA ALA A 859 20.24 37.99 21.32
C ALA A 859 19.70 38.66 20.04
N ARG A 860 19.68 40.00 20.02
CA ARG A 860 19.45 40.84 18.83
C ARG A 860 20.76 41.09 18.09
N ARG A 861 20.69 41.40 16.79
CA ARG A 861 21.88 41.67 15.94
C ARG A 861 22.45 43.09 16.11
N ASP A 862 21.68 44.03 16.67
CA ASP A 862 22.11 45.40 16.95
C ASP A 862 22.64 45.52 18.40
N THR A 863 21.77 45.54 19.40
CA THR A 863 22.12 45.56 20.83
C THR A 863 20.99 45.00 21.69
N GLY A 864 21.31 44.16 22.67
CA GLY A 864 20.35 43.61 23.64
C GLY A 864 19.77 42.25 23.22
N ASN A 865 18.73 41.81 23.94
CA ASN A 865 18.04 40.54 23.69
C ASN A 865 16.59 40.79 23.26
N PHE A 866 16.01 39.83 22.54
CA PHE A 866 14.57 39.80 22.31
C PHE A 866 13.82 39.46 23.60
N SER A 867 12.69 40.10 23.79
CA SER A 867 11.74 39.82 24.87
C SER A 867 10.43 39.26 24.31
N ALA A 868 9.74 38.49 25.14
CA ALA A 868 8.39 38.00 24.90
C ALA A 868 7.37 39.04 24.43
N SER A 869 7.51 40.28 24.93
CA SER A 869 6.63 41.42 24.65
C SER A 869 7.04 42.25 23.43
N ASP A 870 8.14 41.90 22.78
CA ASP A 870 8.59 42.62 21.59
C ASP A 870 7.61 42.38 20.43
N ASN A 871 7.24 43.47 19.75
CA ASN A 871 6.37 43.39 18.58
C ASN A 871 7.17 43.01 17.32
N ILE A 872 6.60 42.14 16.50
CA ILE A 872 7.19 41.68 15.23
C ILE A 872 7.18 42.81 14.20
N THR A 873 8.35 43.12 13.64
CA THR A 873 8.53 44.11 12.57
C THR A 873 8.25 43.50 11.20
N MET A 874 7.24 43.99 10.49
CA MET A 874 6.91 43.56 9.12
C MET A 874 6.45 44.74 8.28
N ARG A 875 7.34 45.31 7.46
CA ARG A 875 7.12 46.61 6.82
C ARG A 875 7.01 46.53 5.30
N ALA A 876 6.03 47.21 4.73
CA ALA A 876 5.90 47.41 3.29
C ALA A 876 5.46 48.84 2.96
N THR A 877 5.56 49.26 1.69
CA THR A 877 5.13 50.62 1.29
C THR A 877 3.62 50.78 1.39
N ALA A 878 3.16 51.91 1.93
CA ALA A 878 1.79 52.37 1.85
C ALA A 878 1.34 52.65 0.39
N PHE A 879 0.07 53.03 0.19
CA PHE A 879 -0.50 53.38 -1.12
C PHE A 879 0.22 54.54 -1.84
N ASP A 880 1.04 55.33 -1.14
CA ASP A 880 1.92 56.35 -1.75
C ASP A 880 3.16 55.77 -2.47
N GLY A 881 3.38 54.46 -2.37
CA GLY A 881 4.49 53.75 -3.00
C GLY A 881 5.87 54.01 -2.41
N SER A 882 6.01 54.82 -1.35
CA SER A 882 7.30 55.26 -0.81
C SER A 882 7.44 55.17 0.71
N THR A 883 6.35 55.28 1.49
CA THR A 883 6.41 55.26 2.96
C THR A 883 6.32 53.82 3.49
N PHE A 884 7.40 53.30 4.09
CA PHE A 884 7.43 51.96 4.71
C PHE A 884 6.79 51.93 6.11
N VAL A 885 5.70 51.18 6.23
CA VAL A 885 4.87 51.07 7.44
C VAL A 885 4.65 49.61 7.84
N ASN A 886 4.47 49.34 9.14
CA ASN A 886 4.11 47.99 9.59
C ASN A 886 2.75 47.58 9.03
N VAL A 887 2.70 46.41 8.38
CA VAL A 887 1.52 45.96 7.61
C VAL A 887 0.31 45.70 8.49
N TRP A 888 0.49 45.24 9.72
CA TRP A 888 -0.59 45.05 10.70
C TRP A 888 -1.11 46.36 11.31
N GLN A 889 -0.38 47.47 11.19
CA GLN A 889 -0.67 48.70 11.94
C GLN A 889 -1.39 49.79 11.12
N ASN A 890 -1.11 49.91 9.82
CA ASN A 890 -1.53 51.07 9.03
C ASN A 890 -2.55 50.74 7.92
N PRO A 891 -3.80 51.23 7.99
CA PRO A 891 -4.83 50.98 6.97
C PRO A 891 -4.55 51.60 5.60
N LYS A 892 -3.51 52.43 5.46
CA LYS A 892 -3.00 52.90 4.16
C LYS A 892 -2.03 51.92 3.49
N ASN A 893 -1.86 50.70 4.02
CA ASN A 893 -1.12 49.63 3.36
C ASN A 893 -2.10 48.60 2.76
N ILE A 894 -1.83 48.16 1.54
CA ILE A 894 -2.67 47.19 0.81
C ILE A 894 -2.77 45.83 1.50
N LEU A 895 -1.76 45.43 2.29
CA LEU A 895 -1.76 44.17 3.03
C LEU A 895 -2.44 44.26 4.41
N TYR A 896 -2.81 45.46 4.87
CA TYR A 896 -3.40 45.68 6.19
C TYR A 896 -4.61 44.78 6.50
N PRO A 897 -5.59 44.56 5.59
CA PRO A 897 -6.74 43.71 5.86
C PRO A 897 -6.38 42.27 6.29
N PHE A 898 -5.21 41.75 5.88
CA PHE A 898 -4.80 40.35 6.10
C PHE A 898 -4.01 40.15 7.40
N PHE A 899 -3.44 41.24 7.94
CA PHE A 899 -2.56 41.25 9.11
C PHE A 899 -3.13 41.96 10.34
N LYS A 900 -4.05 42.93 10.17
CA LYS A 900 -4.58 43.80 11.25
C LYS A 900 -5.22 43.08 12.45
N ASP A 901 -5.65 41.84 12.27
CA ASP A 901 -6.34 41.03 13.27
C ASP A 901 -5.44 39.91 13.85
N LEU A 902 -4.18 39.81 13.39
CA LEU A 902 -3.20 38.86 13.93
C LEU A 902 -2.55 39.41 15.22
N PRO A 903 -2.10 38.56 16.15
CA PRO A 903 -1.27 38.98 17.27
C PRO A 903 0.03 39.64 16.80
N THR A 904 0.64 40.48 17.64
CA THR A 904 1.85 41.23 17.27
C THR A 904 3.08 40.90 18.09
N ALA A 905 2.94 40.27 19.27
CA ALA A 905 4.05 39.97 20.17
C ALA A 905 4.63 38.57 19.93
N TYR A 906 5.95 38.43 20.05
CA TYR A 906 6.63 37.15 19.82
C TYR A 906 6.14 35.99 20.70
N ALA A 907 5.75 36.24 21.95
CA ALA A 907 5.24 35.20 22.84
C ALA A 907 3.92 34.57 22.39
N ASP A 908 3.11 35.26 21.58
CA ASP A 908 1.88 34.67 21.03
C ASP A 908 2.22 33.56 20.03
N TYR A 909 3.27 33.75 19.24
CA TYR A 909 3.71 32.87 18.15
C TYR A 909 4.53 31.64 18.58
N VAL A 910 4.77 31.42 19.88
CA VAL A 910 5.52 30.22 20.34
C VAL A 910 4.80 28.91 19.99
N ASP A 911 3.46 28.87 20.08
CA ASP A 911 2.62 27.71 19.75
C ASP A 911 1.53 28.07 18.72
N ALA A 912 1.60 27.47 17.53
CA ALA A 912 0.62 27.68 16.45
C ALA A 912 -0.82 27.27 16.84
N LYS A 913 -0.97 26.40 17.84
CA LYS A 913 -2.26 25.92 18.36
C LYS A 913 -2.95 26.92 19.29
N ASP A 914 -2.29 28.02 19.69
CA ASP A 914 -2.79 29.03 20.64
C ASP A 914 -2.75 30.46 20.07
N LEU A 915 -3.25 30.63 18.84
CA LEU A 915 -3.36 31.90 18.12
C LEU A 915 -4.82 32.38 17.96
N GLY A 916 -5.71 31.94 18.84
CA GLY A 916 -7.15 32.27 18.80
C GLY A 916 -7.83 31.76 17.52
N ASN A 917 -8.57 32.61 16.81
CA ASN A 917 -9.26 32.26 15.56
C ASN A 917 -8.29 31.95 14.39
N TYR A 918 -6.99 32.24 14.56
CA TYR A 918 -5.93 31.93 13.60
C TYR A 918 -5.12 30.71 14.00
N SER A 919 -5.50 30.01 15.08
CA SER A 919 -4.85 28.76 15.48
C SER A 919 -4.98 27.74 14.35
N TYR A 920 -3.90 27.03 14.11
CA TYR A 920 -3.85 25.97 13.12
C TYR A 920 -3.06 24.79 13.65
N THR A 921 -3.23 23.68 12.96
CA THR A 921 -2.50 22.46 13.20
C THR A 921 -2.01 21.89 11.87
N TYR A 922 -1.29 20.78 11.91
CA TYR A 922 -0.72 20.14 10.73
C TYR A 922 -1.29 18.73 10.52
N GLU A 923 -1.23 18.29 9.28
CA GLU A 923 -1.41 16.90 8.87
C GLU A 923 -0.08 16.43 8.31
N PHE A 924 0.54 15.45 8.96
CA PHE A 924 1.88 14.96 8.58
C PHE A 924 2.05 13.47 8.80
N SER A 925 2.98 12.91 8.03
CA SER A 925 3.26 11.48 7.99
C SER A 925 4.76 11.19 8.06
N GLY A 926 5.14 9.93 7.86
CA GLY A 926 6.52 9.54 7.58
C GLY A 926 7.52 9.92 8.68
N GLY A 927 8.65 10.50 8.27
CA GLY A 927 9.72 10.89 9.19
C GLY A 927 9.27 11.90 10.26
N LEU A 928 8.42 12.87 9.87
CA LEU A 928 7.88 13.90 10.76
C LEU A 928 6.90 13.31 11.79
N ALA A 929 6.03 12.38 11.36
CA ALA A 929 5.14 11.62 12.24
C ALA A 929 5.92 10.83 13.30
N ASN A 930 6.97 10.11 12.88
CA ASN A 930 7.81 9.34 13.79
C ASN A 930 8.49 10.24 14.84
N MET A 931 9.07 11.37 14.42
CA MET A 931 9.66 12.36 15.33
C MET A 931 8.62 12.94 16.31
N TYR A 932 7.41 13.22 15.84
CA TYR A 932 6.33 13.73 16.68
C TYR A 932 5.86 12.73 17.72
N GLN A 933 5.65 11.47 17.34
CA GLN A 933 5.18 10.43 18.25
C GLN A 933 6.26 10.11 19.29
N ASN A 934 7.47 9.77 18.83
CA ASN A 934 8.49 9.11 19.64
C ASN A 934 9.57 10.07 20.20
N CYS A 935 9.64 11.33 19.75
CA CYS A 935 10.61 12.32 20.23
C CYS A 935 12.07 11.78 20.21
N ILE A 936 12.76 11.79 21.36
CA ILE A 936 14.12 11.28 21.49
C ILE A 936 14.22 9.73 21.36
N ALA A 937 13.11 9.00 21.29
CA ALA A 937 13.09 7.55 21.05
C ALA A 937 12.86 7.15 19.58
N SER A 938 12.72 8.11 18.65
CA SER A 938 12.33 7.88 17.24
C SER A 938 13.29 7.03 16.38
N ASN A 939 14.44 6.63 16.93
CA ASN A 939 15.44 5.77 16.32
C ASN A 939 15.55 4.39 17.00
N THR A 940 14.63 4.05 17.91
CA THR A 940 14.63 2.80 18.70
C THR A 940 13.32 2.03 18.47
N ILE A 941 13.33 0.70 18.70
CA ILE A 941 12.08 -0.08 18.76
C ILE A 941 11.83 -0.50 20.21
N SER A 942 10.81 0.08 20.85
CA SER A 942 10.34 -0.43 22.15
C SER A 942 9.47 -1.69 21.96
N SER A 943 9.58 -2.64 22.89
CA SER A 943 8.74 -3.85 22.89
C SER A 943 7.25 -3.55 23.12
N ALA A 944 6.92 -2.35 23.63
CA ALA A 944 5.54 -1.86 23.70
C ALA A 944 5.05 -1.30 22.35
N THR A 945 5.92 -0.80 21.48
CA THR A 945 5.55 -0.27 20.14
C THR A 945 5.40 -1.37 19.08
N LEU A 946 5.70 -2.62 19.43
CA LEU A 946 5.46 -3.82 18.61
C LEU A 946 4.19 -4.60 19.00
N LEU A 947 3.56 -4.25 20.12
CA LEU A 947 2.35 -4.88 20.65
C LEU A 947 1.28 -3.88 21.13
N ALA A 948 1.56 -2.58 21.11
CA ALA A 948 0.53 -1.56 21.15
C ALA A 948 -0.21 -1.57 19.82
N ASP A 949 -1.46 -2.01 19.91
CA ASP A 949 -2.53 -1.72 18.98
C ASP A 949 -2.47 -0.27 18.48
N GLY A 950 -2.68 -0.05 17.18
CA GLY A 950 -2.94 1.30 16.64
C GLY A 950 -4.14 1.95 17.34
N GLN A 951 -5.05 1.14 17.91
CA GLN A 951 -6.15 1.55 18.76
C GLN A 951 -5.82 1.66 20.27
N GLN A 952 -4.58 2.02 20.66
CA GLN A 952 -4.43 2.69 21.96
C GLN A 952 -3.52 3.94 22.02
N MET A 953 -3.52 4.73 20.94
CA MET A 953 -3.53 6.21 21.07
C MET A 953 -4.82 6.83 20.53
N SER A 954 -5.93 6.33 21.06
CA SER A 954 -7.27 6.93 21.07
C SER A 954 -7.83 7.44 19.74
N ASN A 955 -8.85 6.71 19.28
CA ASN A 955 -10.00 7.34 18.65
C ASN A 955 -10.72 8.21 19.71
N ALA A 956 -10.15 9.37 20.02
CA ALA A 956 -10.79 10.41 20.82
C ALA A 956 -11.77 11.18 19.91
N ASN A 957 -12.83 10.50 19.49
CA ASN A 957 -14.00 11.10 18.85
C ASN A 957 -14.74 11.99 19.87
N TYR A 958 -14.15 13.13 20.22
CA TYR A 958 -14.86 14.25 20.82
C TYR A 958 -15.68 14.93 19.73
N LEU A 959 -16.82 14.33 19.41
CA LEU A 959 -17.94 15.02 18.81
C LEU A 959 -18.49 16.04 19.82
N GLY A 960 -17.80 17.19 19.89
CA GLY A 960 -18.19 18.36 20.67
C GLY A 960 -19.42 19.03 20.08
N ASN A 961 -20.58 18.38 20.17
CA ASN A 961 -21.86 18.96 19.80
C ASN A 961 -22.11 20.20 20.67
N GLY A 962 -22.56 21.31 20.06
CA GLY A 962 -22.29 22.66 20.56
C GLY A 962 -22.81 22.96 21.97
N GLY A 963 -21.91 23.36 22.88
CA GLY A 963 -22.28 23.69 24.27
C GLY A 963 -21.17 24.34 25.11
N LYS A 964 -20.88 25.63 24.90
CA LYS A 964 -20.07 26.53 25.75
C LYS A 964 -18.58 26.14 26.02
N ARG A 965 -17.72 26.60 25.10
CA ARG A 965 -16.30 27.02 25.29
C ARG A 965 -15.58 26.62 26.60
N SER A 966 -14.82 25.53 26.54
CA SER A 966 -13.44 25.46 27.05
C SER A 966 -12.52 25.14 25.86
N ARG A 967 -11.24 25.57 25.89
CA ARG A 967 -10.30 25.35 24.77
C ARG A 967 -9.73 23.94 24.81
N GLU A 968 -10.24 23.01 24.01
CA GLU A 968 -9.50 21.79 23.67
C GLU A 968 -8.39 22.11 22.65
N PRO A 969 -7.21 21.46 22.69
CA PRO A 969 -6.14 21.71 21.73
C PRO A 969 -6.52 21.29 20.31
N LEU A 970 -6.20 22.12 19.32
CA LEU A 970 -6.07 21.63 17.94
C LEU A 970 -4.91 20.65 17.88
N ARG A 971 -5.17 19.39 17.58
CA ARG A 971 -4.16 18.32 17.52
C ARG A 971 -3.70 18.08 16.10
N PRO A 972 -2.42 17.75 15.83
CA PRO A 972 -2.02 17.33 14.49
C PRO A 972 -2.66 16.00 14.12
N THR A 973 -3.06 15.89 12.86
CA THR A 973 -3.42 14.61 12.26
C THR A 973 -2.14 13.91 11.85
N VAL A 974 -1.99 12.65 12.26
CA VAL A 974 -0.78 11.86 12.00
C VAL A 974 -1.15 10.71 11.08
N ASP A 975 -0.70 10.79 9.83
CA ASP A 975 -1.00 9.82 8.78
C ASP A 975 0.15 8.84 8.53
N ALA A 976 -0.14 7.75 7.81
CA ALA A 976 0.88 6.79 7.39
C ALA A 976 1.87 7.42 6.41
N GLY A 977 3.17 7.15 6.60
CA GLY A 977 4.24 7.63 5.72
C GLY A 977 4.26 6.97 4.35
N THR A 978 5.12 7.47 3.46
CA THR A 978 5.42 6.74 2.21
C THR A 978 6.37 5.57 2.49
N THR A 979 6.46 4.63 1.55
CA THR A 979 7.44 3.53 1.62
C THR A 979 8.89 4.02 1.72
N HIS A 980 9.20 5.19 1.15
CA HIS A 980 10.50 5.84 1.27
C HIS A 980 10.75 6.32 2.71
N ASP A 981 9.75 6.91 3.36
CA ASP A 981 9.84 7.34 4.77
C ASP A 981 10.05 6.16 5.71
N ASP A 982 9.32 5.06 5.49
CA ASP A 982 9.52 3.82 6.23
C ASP A 982 10.91 3.23 5.96
N THR A 983 11.42 3.32 4.74
CA THR A 983 12.78 2.91 4.40
C THR A 983 13.82 3.74 5.16
N MET A 984 13.68 5.07 5.20
CA MET A 984 14.53 5.95 6.00
C MET A 984 14.43 5.68 7.50
N ARG A 985 13.21 5.44 8.02
CA ARG A 985 12.96 5.14 9.43
C ARG A 985 13.61 3.81 9.82
N LEU A 986 13.38 2.75 9.03
CA LEU A 986 13.93 1.42 9.26
C LEU A 986 15.45 1.41 9.07
N TRP A 987 16.00 2.19 8.15
CA TRP A 987 17.45 2.40 8.03
C TRP A 987 18.05 3.02 9.28
N ASN A 988 17.49 4.14 9.75
CA ASN A 988 17.96 4.84 10.94
C ASN A 988 17.89 3.94 12.19
N ILE A 989 16.80 3.19 12.36
CA ILE A 989 16.69 2.15 13.40
C ILE A 989 17.75 1.06 13.21
N ALA A 990 17.94 0.54 11.99
CA ALA A 990 18.92 -0.51 11.73
C ALA A 990 20.35 -0.05 12.04
N LEU A 991 20.69 1.21 11.77
CA LEU A 991 21.97 1.81 12.18
C LEU A 991 22.07 1.96 13.70
N PHE A 992 21.04 2.50 14.36
CA PHE A 992 21.03 2.65 15.82
C PHE A 992 21.22 1.31 16.52
N GLU A 993 20.36 0.33 16.20
CA GLU A 993 20.40 -1.00 16.80
C GLU A 993 21.71 -1.73 16.44
N SER A 994 22.29 -1.49 15.26
CA SER A 994 23.63 -2.03 14.94
C SER A 994 24.72 -1.42 15.81
N ALA A 995 24.69 -0.11 16.10
CA ALA A 995 25.59 0.50 17.08
C ALA A 995 25.38 -0.04 18.50
N ARG A 996 24.13 -0.27 18.92
CA ARG A 996 23.79 -0.86 20.22
C ARG A 996 24.27 -2.31 20.33
N ILE A 997 24.08 -3.13 19.30
CA ILE A 997 24.59 -4.51 19.20
C ILE A 997 26.14 -4.56 19.29
N VAL A 998 26.82 -3.52 18.81
CA VAL A 998 28.28 -3.38 18.85
C VAL A 998 28.79 -2.83 20.20
N GLY A 999 27.90 -2.30 21.05
CA GLY A 999 28.21 -1.86 22.42
C GLY A 999 28.33 -0.35 22.63
N TYR A 1000 27.87 0.48 21.69
CA TYR A 1000 27.87 1.94 21.85
C TYR A 1000 26.76 2.43 22.81
N GLU A 1001 27.10 3.37 23.69
CA GLU A 1001 26.12 4.12 24.50
C GLU A 1001 25.17 4.94 23.63
N GLU A 1002 23.97 5.25 24.11
CA GLU A 1002 22.90 5.80 23.25
C GLU A 1002 23.26 7.11 22.52
N TRP A 1003 23.92 8.05 23.20
CA TRP A 1003 24.35 9.31 22.58
C TRP A 1003 25.39 9.07 21.48
N ALA A 1004 26.34 8.17 21.73
CA ALA A 1004 27.36 7.78 20.76
C ALA A 1004 26.75 6.98 19.61
N ALA A 1005 25.76 6.11 19.87
CA ALA A 1005 25.04 5.38 18.83
C ALA A 1005 24.27 6.33 17.88
N ARG A 1006 23.70 7.44 18.40
CA ARG A 1006 23.08 8.51 17.58
C ARG A 1006 24.12 9.28 16.76
N GLU A 1007 25.29 9.55 17.34
CA GLU A 1007 26.42 10.17 16.62
C GLU A 1007 26.94 9.24 15.51
N GLN A 1008 27.01 7.92 15.75
CA GLN A 1008 27.36 6.93 14.73
C GLN A 1008 26.35 6.91 13.56
N MET A 1009 25.04 7.04 13.83
CA MET A 1009 24.02 7.18 12.77
C MET A 1009 24.22 8.45 11.92
N GLU A 1010 24.47 9.59 12.55
CA GLU A 1010 24.68 10.87 11.86
C GLU A 1010 25.94 10.80 10.98
N MET A 1011 27.05 10.29 11.54
CA MET A 1011 28.30 10.08 10.80
C MET A 1011 28.10 9.16 9.59
N ILE A 1012 27.33 8.07 9.74
CA ILE A 1012 26.97 7.19 8.62
C ILE A 1012 26.06 7.88 7.61
N THR A 1013 25.16 8.76 8.05
CA THR A 1013 24.25 9.50 7.16
C THR A 1013 25.03 10.47 6.28
N CYS A 1014 25.86 11.33 6.90
CA CYS A 1014 26.71 12.27 6.17
C CYS A 1014 27.73 11.54 5.27
N GLN A 1015 28.38 10.48 5.77
CA GLN A 1015 29.36 9.74 4.97
C GLN A 1015 28.70 8.95 3.83
N HIS A 1016 27.49 8.43 4.01
CA HIS A 1016 26.75 7.80 2.92
C HIS A 1016 26.39 8.81 1.82
N HIS A 1017 25.87 9.99 2.18
CA HIS A 1017 25.58 11.03 1.19
C HIS A 1017 26.85 11.42 0.42
N ALA A 1018 27.97 11.62 1.13
CA ALA A 1018 29.28 11.89 0.53
C ALA A 1018 29.78 10.77 -0.40
N ASP A 1019 29.67 9.51 0.02
CA ASP A 1019 30.15 8.35 -0.75
C ASP A 1019 29.27 8.06 -1.99
N CYS A 1020 27.97 8.36 -1.91
CA CYS A 1020 26.97 7.72 -2.76
C CYS A 1020 26.00 8.68 -3.45
N LEU A 1021 25.55 9.73 -2.79
CA LEU A 1021 24.56 10.65 -3.35
C LEU A 1021 25.19 11.78 -4.18
N GLY A 1022 26.52 11.93 -4.11
CA GLY A 1022 27.30 12.78 -5.03
C GLY A 1022 28.32 13.69 -4.34
N GLY A 1023 28.35 13.69 -3.01
CA GLY A 1023 29.23 14.53 -2.21
C GLY A 1023 28.45 15.35 -1.19
N VAL A 1024 29.10 15.66 -0.06
CA VAL A 1024 28.62 16.69 0.85
C VAL A 1024 29.43 17.95 0.58
N GLU A 1025 28.75 19.06 0.36
CA GLU A 1025 29.32 20.25 -0.29
C GLU A 1025 29.31 21.47 0.64
N ASP A 1026 30.24 22.39 0.41
CA ASP A 1026 30.36 23.59 1.23
C ASP A 1026 29.50 24.75 0.69
N TYR A 1027 29.37 25.85 1.44
CA TYR A 1027 28.63 27.02 0.94
C TYR A 1027 29.30 27.66 -0.28
N SER A 1028 28.55 27.81 -1.39
CA SER A 1028 29.01 28.46 -2.62
C SER A 1028 29.46 29.92 -2.42
N ASP A 1029 30.42 30.40 -3.22
CA ASP A 1029 31.02 31.73 -3.09
C ASP A 1029 30.01 32.88 -3.13
N ILE A 1030 29.00 32.80 -4.01
CA ILE A 1030 27.98 33.86 -4.14
C ILE A 1030 27.01 33.83 -2.97
N TYR A 1031 26.75 32.65 -2.41
CA TYR A 1031 25.98 32.53 -1.18
C TYR A 1031 26.79 33.03 0.03
N ARG A 1032 28.08 32.69 0.13
CA ARG A 1032 29.00 33.28 1.11
C ARG A 1032 29.10 34.80 0.96
N ALA A 1033 29.08 35.34 -0.25
CA ALA A 1033 29.11 36.78 -0.50
C ALA A 1033 27.79 37.48 -0.16
N ASN A 1034 26.64 36.92 -0.56
CA ASN A 1034 25.32 37.51 -0.29
C ASN A 1034 24.97 37.47 1.21
N PHE A 1035 25.35 36.39 1.89
CA PHE A 1035 24.92 36.10 3.26
C PHE A 1035 26.04 36.34 4.30
N GLY A 1036 27.34 36.14 3.98
CA GLY A 1036 28.49 36.54 4.83
C GLY A 1036 29.11 35.45 5.70
N ILE A 1037 29.11 34.18 5.25
CA ILE A 1037 29.38 33.01 6.09
C ILE A 1037 30.88 32.66 6.17
N GLU A 1038 31.41 32.51 7.40
CA GLU A 1038 32.81 32.15 7.70
C GLU A 1038 33.03 30.67 8.11
N GLY A 1039 31.97 29.84 8.19
CA GLY A 1039 32.03 28.42 8.57
C GLY A 1039 31.60 27.45 7.46
N HIS A 1040 31.46 26.17 7.81
CA HIS A 1040 31.02 25.06 6.93
C HIS A 1040 29.72 24.40 7.41
N PRO A 1041 28.99 23.67 6.55
CA PRO A 1041 27.92 22.76 6.97
C PRO A 1041 28.38 21.68 7.97
N ARG A 1042 27.42 21.11 8.71
CA ARG A 1042 27.69 20.15 9.78
C ARG A 1042 28.06 18.78 9.20
N CYS A 1043 27.32 18.29 8.21
CA CYS A 1043 27.71 17.06 7.52
C CYS A 1043 29.06 17.20 6.81
N TYR A 1044 29.36 18.34 6.19
CA TYR A 1044 30.67 18.61 5.56
C TYR A 1044 31.81 18.47 6.59
N SER A 1045 31.65 19.09 7.76
CA SER A 1045 32.63 19.04 8.85
C SER A 1045 32.82 17.62 9.39
N ILE A 1046 31.75 16.83 9.49
CA ILE A 1046 31.79 15.42 9.93
C ILE A 1046 32.58 14.55 8.95
N VAL A 1047 32.35 14.69 7.64
CA VAL A 1047 33.05 13.91 6.61
C VAL A 1047 34.55 14.23 6.58
N GLN A 1048 34.94 15.49 6.79
CA GLN A 1048 36.36 15.90 6.93
C GLN A 1048 37.01 15.31 8.19
N ASP A 1049 36.31 15.30 9.33
CA ASP A 1049 36.77 14.67 10.57
C ASP A 1049 36.92 13.14 10.44
N LEU A 1050 36.04 12.48 9.66
CA LEU A 1050 36.14 11.05 9.35
C LEU A 1050 37.33 10.74 8.43
N ALA A 1051 37.50 11.52 7.36
CA ALA A 1051 38.60 11.36 6.40
C ALA A 1051 39.98 11.58 7.04
N SER A 1052 40.08 12.47 8.03
CA SER A 1052 41.31 12.72 8.81
C SER A 1052 41.52 11.74 9.98
N GLY A 1053 40.61 10.80 10.22
CA GLY A 1053 40.68 9.84 11.33
C GLY A 1053 40.43 10.44 12.72
N LYS A 1054 40.04 11.72 12.79
CA LYS A 1054 39.68 12.42 14.04
C LYS A 1054 38.33 11.94 14.59
N ARG A 1055 37.46 11.43 13.72
CA ARG A 1055 36.25 10.64 14.04
C ARG A 1055 36.36 9.26 13.39
N MET A 1056 35.64 8.27 13.94
CA MET A 1056 35.56 6.94 13.36
C MET A 1056 34.15 6.35 13.45
N ILE A 1057 33.70 5.71 12.37
CA ILE A 1057 32.49 4.88 12.38
C ILE A 1057 32.87 3.47 12.84
N GLY A 1058 32.36 3.06 14.00
CA GLY A 1058 32.64 1.77 14.62
C GLY A 1058 31.62 0.67 14.33
N ILE A 1059 30.52 0.95 13.61
CA ILE A 1059 29.56 -0.08 13.19
C ILE A 1059 30.19 -0.95 12.08
N PRO A 1060 30.41 -2.26 12.29
CA PRO A 1060 30.98 -3.13 11.27
C PRO A 1060 30.03 -3.29 10.08
N ASN A 1061 30.58 -3.26 8.87
CA ASN A 1061 29.82 -3.38 7.62
C ASN A 1061 28.73 -2.32 7.43
N TRP A 1062 28.84 -1.13 8.05
CA TRP A 1062 27.83 -0.09 7.95
C TRP A 1062 27.49 0.30 6.50
N LYS A 1063 28.46 0.32 5.57
CA LYS A 1063 28.19 0.59 4.13
C LYS A 1063 27.26 -0.46 3.51
N ALA A 1064 27.40 -1.72 3.93
CA ALA A 1064 26.49 -2.80 3.53
C ALA A 1064 25.12 -2.67 4.23
N ILE A 1065 25.08 -2.25 5.49
CA ILE A 1065 23.82 -1.98 6.19
C ILE A 1065 23.08 -0.79 5.57
N THR A 1066 23.78 0.24 5.11
CA THR A 1066 23.17 1.41 4.48
C THR A 1066 22.71 1.14 3.06
N SER A 1067 23.55 0.53 2.20
CA SER A 1067 23.10 0.06 0.88
C SER A 1067 21.90 -0.91 0.95
N ARG A 1068 21.78 -1.59 2.11
CA ARG A 1068 20.56 -2.07 2.79
C ARG A 1068 19.18 -1.49 2.44
N PHE A 1069 19.14 -0.17 2.46
CA PHE A 1069 17.91 0.61 2.50
C PHE A 1069 18.03 1.75 1.49
N LEU A 1070 19.24 2.32 1.40
CA LEU A 1070 19.63 3.44 0.56
C LEU A 1070 20.84 3.01 -0.28
N PRO A 1071 20.62 2.23 -1.36
CA PRO A 1071 21.68 1.84 -2.28
C PRO A 1071 22.24 3.07 -3.00
N CYS A 1072 23.54 3.07 -3.23
CA CYS A 1072 24.23 4.18 -3.89
C CYS A 1072 23.82 4.24 -5.38
N PRO A 1073 23.37 5.41 -5.88
CA PRO A 1073 23.18 5.65 -7.31
C PRO A 1073 24.35 5.13 -8.14
N ALA A 1074 24.05 4.36 -9.19
CA ALA A 1074 25.08 3.78 -10.04
C ALA A 1074 25.84 4.90 -10.79
N GLN A 1075 27.09 5.17 -10.40
CA GLN A 1075 27.89 6.22 -11.02
C GLN A 1075 28.12 5.95 -12.52
N THR A 1076 27.48 6.73 -13.38
CA THR A 1076 27.78 6.77 -14.82
C THR A 1076 29.03 7.61 -15.11
N GLY A 1077 30.16 7.15 -14.56
CA GLY A 1077 31.53 7.48 -14.97
C GLY A 1077 32.11 8.83 -14.50
N VAL A 1078 33.08 8.78 -13.59
CA VAL A 1078 34.52 8.86 -13.93
C VAL A 1078 35.41 8.73 -12.67
N LYS A 1079 36.41 7.84 -12.76
CA LYS A 1079 37.60 7.68 -11.88
C LYS A 1079 37.37 7.43 -10.38
N ALA A 1080 37.47 6.14 -10.03
CA ALA A 1080 38.10 5.76 -8.78
C ALA A 1080 39.53 6.33 -8.69
N LEU A 1081 39.83 6.99 -7.58
CA LEU A 1081 41.20 7.20 -7.10
C LEU A 1081 41.37 6.36 -5.84
N ALA A 1082 42.09 5.24 -5.97
CA ALA A 1082 42.58 4.52 -4.82
C ALA A 1082 43.64 5.39 -4.11
N PHE A 1083 43.45 5.63 -2.82
CA PHE A 1083 44.55 5.90 -1.91
C PHE A 1083 44.67 4.72 -0.94
N ALA A 1084 45.92 4.40 -0.59
CA ALA A 1084 46.36 3.10 -0.09
C ALA A 1084 46.09 2.86 1.40
#